data_AF-A0A5P8M7W0-F1
#
_entry.id   AF-A0A5P8M7W0-F1
#
_cell.length_a   1.000
_cell.length_b   1.000
_cell.length_c   1.000
_cell.angle_alpha   90.00
_cell.angle_beta   90.00
_cell.angle_gamma   90.00
#
_symmetry.space_group_name_H-M   'P 1'
#
loop_
_entity.id
_entity.type
_entity.pdbx_description
1 polymer ?
#
loop_
_entity_poly.entity_id
_entity_poly.type
_entity_poly.pdbx_seq_one_letter_code
_entity_poly.pdbx_strand_id
1 'polypeptide(L)'
;MKKRQIGWLLAITALLGVLAVGLRTKPVQAVTDPALPAITRRVSLKIRKENGIRHPAISVDPGKLVQTRRMLLQGQAPWQTYYAGMVQTDYASLTFKARNLQAGTYDTPANNTFKRNSQEVLLSADGFRAYTQAIMYYLTGDPQYRYNALRLVRTWANMDPTAYQYYPDAHIHVPVPFYYMVSAAELLKYTTVKDKTFVDSDQRTVDMRWTQTDTDKLTTNLINPVMKTFLNANNHYFNQHLYTLTGNFAGAIFKNDQAAYQKYVEQALVNKNTDKPYGNGALAHLFYAVAADDPRNATKQSFIQHLEMGRDQNHAKDDILDLIGIARIINNQHSKVDAKTGQVVKKHGVNPYQFLNKRLLSGVEQFYQYNLGSTIPWVQFGTQGNAQFPAWPSDGVNNLLDYGGPISSDGRGRLNKFFSSSELFDYYRYQEGMSLKQLQKTAPAVVQQATHLNDAIFYEGTGTRNFWGSYSDNKMTEIGAEYWLSMPRQKAQNDQARPAAVQAATSDVAFSQFGTVLDQRLAVKKQDYIAVRAAANQKQIQETAYDQSYPKDKTTVRGGHQLALAGLVKSATGQYGLRIRSNGTAKLLVSASNEPGAAYQTIALPDTHGQWVNLAYSDPAVHSAYTDFYAVIGDSAVTVDFAALTYFNQPSGTQSQVPTIAISAAHSTVLVGEQTTWPVTITNAAKQELLSGPAGMTLAANGRSLQWQPTKAGTYEAVIAADNDTTVVTKILTLTVAQNRQAAYDQVHATVSKQPYTPTSVSKLTQANDAVVKLLSTGSTDDFLAALAAYRTTIQAAELINPTLSDGSLNYAAYPDMVTTYVGDQQRTINLTSLLDNNPGSTNGDFKAPQIFDFGPDFRVRPTSFMIQARTGFPNRSQGTNVYGSLDGKTWTKLTEHMTACVTTPQTLPIAKEKQTAYRYLKFQVDEPGLPTDPAYPGVIDYGEIRVFGERELTTK
;
A
#
# COMPACT_ATOMS: atom_id res chain seq x y z
N MET A 1 45.42 28.83 -33.06
CA MET A 1 45.96 30.19 -32.81
C MET A 1 46.05 30.40 -31.30
N LYS A 2 47.29 30.65 -30.84
CA LYS A 2 47.78 31.31 -29.59
C LYS A 2 47.13 30.92 -28.23
N LYS A 3 47.78 30.14 -27.35
CA LYS A 3 48.95 30.43 -26.46
C LYS A 3 48.61 31.49 -25.39
N ARG A 4 48.68 31.26 -24.06
CA ARG A 4 49.82 30.95 -23.12
C ARG A 4 49.17 30.60 -21.75
N GLN A 5 49.50 29.62 -20.91
CA GLN A 5 50.74 29.09 -20.30
C GLN A 5 51.56 30.05 -19.39
N ILE A 6 52.05 29.45 -18.28
CA ILE A 6 53.08 29.86 -17.27
C ILE A 6 52.46 30.30 -15.93
N GLY A 7 52.87 29.80 -14.75
CA GLY A 7 53.98 28.90 -14.39
C GLY A 7 54.02 28.62 -12.88
N TRP A 8 54.77 27.57 -12.53
CA TRP A 8 55.05 27.03 -11.19
C TRP A 8 56.07 27.87 -10.40
N LEU A 9 56.06 27.83 -9.05
CA LEU A 9 57.12 27.24 -8.19
C LEU A 9 56.99 27.54 -6.68
N LEU A 10 57.54 26.59 -5.91
CA LEU A 10 57.65 26.40 -4.46
C LEU A 10 58.46 27.48 -3.69
N ALA A 11 58.18 27.65 -2.39
CA ALA A 11 59.16 27.49 -1.30
C ALA A 11 58.54 27.58 0.11
N ILE A 12 59.12 26.79 1.02
CA ILE A 12 58.74 26.44 2.40
C ILE A 12 59.31 27.45 3.41
N THR A 13 58.57 27.74 4.50
CA THR A 13 59.16 27.86 5.86
C THR A 13 58.10 27.67 6.94
N ALA A 14 58.41 26.80 7.91
CA ALA A 14 57.58 26.37 9.04
C ALA A 14 57.58 27.37 10.20
N LEU A 15 56.49 27.43 10.97
CA LEU A 15 56.58 27.60 12.43
C LEU A 15 55.30 27.12 13.13
N LEU A 16 55.51 26.30 14.15
CA LEU A 16 54.54 25.68 15.06
C LEU A 16 53.72 26.73 15.83
N GLY A 17 52.41 26.50 15.94
CA GLY A 17 51.53 27.27 16.82
C GLY A 17 50.20 26.54 17.01
N VAL A 18 50.07 25.88 18.15
CA VAL A 18 48.85 25.20 18.63
C VAL A 18 47.64 26.15 18.56
N LEU A 19 46.64 25.83 17.73
CA LEU A 19 45.31 26.43 17.84
C LEU A 19 44.23 25.43 17.43
N ALA A 20 43.31 25.19 18.37
CA ALA A 20 42.11 24.39 18.20
C ALA A 20 41.31 24.83 16.97
N VAL A 21 41.27 24.01 15.93
CA VAL A 21 40.36 24.19 14.80
C VAL A 21 39.02 23.59 15.20
N GLY A 22 38.18 24.41 15.82
CA GLY A 22 36.74 24.24 15.68
C GLY A 22 36.42 24.37 14.19
N LEU A 23 35.90 23.31 13.59
CA LEU A 23 35.25 23.34 12.28
C LEU A 23 34.12 24.36 12.36
N ARG A 24 34.40 25.62 11.98
CA ARG A 24 33.38 26.59 11.66
C ARG A 24 32.71 26.11 10.40
N THR A 25 31.62 25.37 10.57
CA THR A 25 30.60 25.22 9.53
C THR A 25 30.28 26.63 9.05
N LYS A 26 30.42 26.89 7.75
CA LYS A 26 29.84 28.10 7.16
C LYS A 26 28.37 28.07 7.56
N PRO A 27 27.81 29.13 8.15
CA PRO A 27 26.38 29.16 8.42
C PRO A 27 25.70 28.96 7.07
N VAL A 28 24.94 27.88 6.96
CA VAL A 28 23.94 27.72 5.91
C VAL A 28 23.13 29.01 5.97
N GLN A 29 23.17 29.81 4.90
CA GLN A 29 22.23 30.92 4.76
C GLN A 29 20.85 30.31 4.92
N ALA A 30 20.19 30.63 6.04
CA ALA A 30 18.80 30.29 6.24
C ALA A 30 18.07 30.89 5.03
N VAL A 31 17.54 30.03 4.17
CA VAL A 31 16.51 30.44 3.22
C VAL A 31 15.40 30.99 4.10
N THR A 32 15.23 32.31 4.10
CA THR A 32 14.13 32.93 4.83
C THR A 32 12.85 32.40 4.21
N ASP A 33 12.14 31.54 4.95
CA ASP A 33 10.80 31.10 4.56
C ASP A 33 9.98 32.35 4.18
N PRO A 34 9.28 32.34 3.04
CA PRO A 34 8.42 33.46 2.69
C PRO A 34 7.44 33.71 3.84
N ALA A 35 7.32 34.97 4.25
CA ALA A 35 6.43 35.34 5.35
C ALA A 35 5.01 34.85 5.04
N LEU A 36 4.42 34.09 5.98
CA LEU A 36 3.05 33.59 5.83
C LEU A 36 2.07 34.77 5.67
N PRO A 37 1.07 34.68 4.77
CA PRO A 37 0.08 35.74 4.63
C PRO A 37 -0.60 36.07 5.97
N ALA A 38 -0.74 37.36 6.27
CA ALA A 38 -1.25 37.78 7.57
C ALA A 38 -2.72 37.39 7.75
N ILE A 39 -3.03 36.75 8.88
CA ILE A 39 -4.40 36.43 9.26
C ILE A 39 -5.08 37.68 9.82
N THR A 40 -6.30 37.99 9.38
CA THR A 40 -7.01 39.20 9.80
C THR A 40 -8.46 38.94 10.21
N ARG A 41 -9.15 39.97 10.70
CA ARG A 41 -10.59 39.95 10.95
C ARG A 41 -11.39 40.76 9.92
N ARG A 42 -10.80 41.12 8.77
CA ARG A 42 -11.43 41.99 7.76
C ARG A 42 -12.72 41.38 7.20
N VAL A 43 -12.76 40.05 7.04
CA VAL A 43 -13.90 39.29 6.49
C VAL A 43 -14.69 38.62 7.62
N SER A 44 -15.98 38.40 7.46
CA SER A 44 -16.82 37.62 8.39
C SER A 44 -17.72 36.64 7.64
N LEU A 45 -18.11 35.55 8.30
CA LEU A 45 -19.10 34.60 7.78
C LEU A 45 -20.52 35.10 8.05
N LYS A 46 -21.39 34.97 7.06
CA LYS A 46 -22.83 35.23 7.14
C LYS A 46 -23.54 33.91 7.46
N ILE A 47 -23.49 33.48 8.73
CA ILE A 47 -24.09 32.21 9.14
C ILE A 47 -25.61 32.32 9.12
N ARG A 48 -26.29 31.50 8.32
CA ARG A 48 -27.76 31.53 8.17
C ARG A 48 -28.32 30.12 8.04
N LYS A 49 -29.62 30.00 8.25
CA LYS A 49 -30.38 28.78 7.99
C LYS A 49 -31.47 29.11 6.96
N GLU A 50 -31.45 28.44 5.83
CA GLU A 50 -32.35 28.63 4.70
C GLU A 50 -33.03 27.28 4.41
N ASN A 51 -34.37 27.25 4.42
CA ASN A 51 -35.15 26.02 4.23
C ASN A 51 -34.67 24.81 5.09
N GLY A 52 -34.30 25.05 6.34
CA GLY A 52 -33.81 23.99 7.22
C GLY A 52 -32.34 23.59 7.02
N ILE A 53 -31.65 24.13 6.01
CA ILE A 53 -30.23 23.90 5.70
C ILE A 53 -29.38 25.05 6.23
N ARG A 54 -28.23 24.74 6.84
CA ARG A 54 -27.32 25.72 7.43
C ARG A 54 -26.21 26.09 6.44
N HIS A 55 -25.81 27.36 6.46
CA HIS A 55 -24.79 27.92 5.58
C HIS A 55 -23.80 28.87 6.28
N PRO A 56 -22.54 28.96 5.81
CA PRO A 56 -21.90 27.96 4.95
C PRO A 56 -21.63 26.70 5.78
N ALA A 57 -21.99 25.52 5.29
CA ALA A 57 -21.79 24.26 6.03
C ALA A 57 -21.75 23.02 5.12
N ILE A 58 -21.30 23.17 3.86
CA ILE A 58 -20.93 22.03 3.02
C ILE A 58 -19.67 21.38 3.60
N SER A 59 -18.54 22.10 3.64
CA SER A 59 -17.26 21.48 4.00
C SER A 59 -16.87 21.58 5.46
N VAL A 60 -17.18 22.69 6.11
CA VAL A 60 -16.70 23.04 7.44
C VAL A 60 -17.85 23.61 8.28
N ASP A 61 -17.93 23.24 9.56
CA ASP A 61 -18.82 23.96 10.48
C ASP A 61 -18.35 25.42 10.60
N PRO A 62 -19.19 26.42 10.30
CA PRO A 62 -18.78 27.81 10.26
C PRO A 62 -18.38 28.35 11.64
N GLY A 63 -18.89 27.77 12.73
CA GLY A 63 -18.41 28.07 14.08
C GLY A 63 -16.98 27.57 14.30
N LYS A 64 -16.65 26.37 13.80
CA LYS A 64 -15.28 25.84 13.80
C LYS A 64 -14.34 26.63 12.89
N LEU A 65 -14.80 27.10 11.73
CA LEU A 65 -13.99 27.96 10.86
C LEU A 65 -13.68 29.33 11.54
N VAL A 66 -14.62 29.91 12.28
CA VAL A 66 -14.37 31.09 13.13
C VAL A 66 -13.35 30.78 14.23
N GLN A 67 -13.45 29.60 14.85
CA GLN A 67 -12.51 29.16 15.86
C GLN A 67 -11.10 28.97 15.28
N THR A 68 -10.95 28.33 14.11
CA THR A 68 -9.68 28.14 13.40
C THR A 68 -8.98 29.47 13.17
N ARG A 69 -9.69 30.48 12.64
CA ARG A 69 -9.12 31.82 12.48
C ARG A 69 -8.67 32.44 13.80
N ARG A 70 -9.42 32.23 14.88
CA ARG A 70 -9.04 32.70 16.22
C ARG A 70 -7.75 32.02 16.70
N MET A 71 -7.63 30.70 16.52
CA MET A 71 -6.44 29.95 16.89
C MET A 71 -5.21 30.41 16.10
N LEU A 72 -5.38 30.66 14.80
CA LEU A 72 -4.32 31.22 13.95
C LEU A 72 -3.88 32.62 14.41
N LEU A 73 -4.82 33.52 14.70
CA LEU A 73 -4.52 34.85 15.25
C LEU A 73 -3.78 34.80 16.60
N GLN A 74 -3.87 33.68 17.30
CA GLN A 74 -3.20 33.43 18.59
C GLN A 74 -1.91 32.61 18.45
N GLY A 75 -1.45 32.32 17.22
CA GLY A 75 -0.25 31.53 16.99
C GLY A 75 -0.35 30.07 17.45
N GLN A 76 -1.56 29.52 17.58
CA GLN A 76 -1.76 28.21 18.22
C GLN A 76 -1.49 27.04 17.26
N ALA A 77 -0.70 26.07 17.74
CA ALA A 77 -0.61 24.74 17.13
C ALA A 77 -1.89 23.92 17.37
N PRO A 78 -2.26 22.97 16.48
CA PRO A 78 -1.60 22.65 15.21
C PRO A 78 -2.03 23.51 14.03
N TRP A 79 -2.95 24.48 14.21
CA TRP A 79 -3.46 25.30 13.10
C TRP A 79 -2.36 26.04 12.34
N GLN A 80 -1.34 26.55 13.05
CA GLN A 80 -0.19 27.20 12.41
C GLN A 80 0.56 26.27 11.45
N THR A 81 0.83 25.02 11.87
CA THR A 81 1.51 24.02 11.03
C THR A 81 0.74 23.73 9.75
N TYR A 82 -0.57 23.46 9.86
CA TYR A 82 -1.41 23.21 8.69
C TYR A 82 -1.56 24.45 7.80
N TYR A 83 -1.65 25.65 8.37
CA TYR A 83 -1.71 26.88 7.59
C TYR A 83 -0.43 27.10 6.79
N ALA A 84 0.73 26.93 7.42
CA ALA A 84 2.03 27.02 6.76
C ALA A 84 2.14 25.98 5.63
N GLY A 85 1.79 24.73 5.89
CA GLY A 85 1.79 23.67 4.87
C GLY A 85 0.89 24.01 3.68
N MET A 86 -0.34 24.50 3.91
CA MET A 86 -1.25 24.90 2.83
C MET A 86 -0.68 26.06 1.99
N VAL A 87 -0.08 27.07 2.63
CA VAL A 87 0.50 28.25 1.97
C VAL A 87 1.66 27.88 1.04
N GLN A 88 2.40 26.81 1.33
CA GLN A 88 3.49 26.34 0.47
C GLN A 88 3.00 25.68 -0.84
N THR A 89 1.70 25.42 -1.00
CA THR A 89 1.16 24.80 -2.20
C THR A 89 0.86 25.83 -3.31
N ASP A 90 0.94 25.41 -4.57
CA ASP A 90 0.55 26.27 -5.71
C ASP A 90 -0.94 26.68 -5.66
N TYR A 91 -1.76 25.95 -4.90
CA TYR A 91 -3.18 26.27 -4.71
C TYR A 91 -3.39 27.56 -3.90
N ALA A 92 -2.45 27.93 -3.04
CA ALA A 92 -2.49 29.15 -2.23
C ALA A 92 -1.76 30.35 -2.87
N SER A 93 -1.26 30.19 -4.10
CA SER A 93 -0.59 31.27 -4.84
C SER A 93 -1.54 32.43 -5.14
N LEU A 94 -1.04 33.67 -5.04
CA LEU A 94 -1.77 34.86 -5.48
C LEU A 94 -1.87 34.94 -7.01
N THR A 95 -0.94 34.29 -7.73
CA THR A 95 -0.95 34.23 -9.19
C THR A 95 -2.14 33.39 -9.66
N PHE A 96 -3.05 34.03 -10.40
CA PHE A 96 -4.18 33.34 -10.99
C PHE A 96 -3.71 32.28 -12.00
N LYS A 97 -4.20 31.04 -11.84
CA LYS A 97 -4.18 30.04 -12.91
C LYS A 97 -5.45 29.19 -12.83
N ALA A 98 -5.98 28.85 -14.01
CA ALA A 98 -7.13 28.01 -14.21
C ALA A 98 -6.84 27.03 -15.35
N ARG A 99 -7.23 25.76 -15.19
CA ARG A 99 -6.97 24.67 -16.13
C ARG A 99 -8.04 24.59 -17.20
N ASN A 100 -9.28 24.95 -16.88
CA ASN A 100 -10.37 25.01 -17.86
C ASN A 100 -10.65 26.42 -18.39
N LEU A 101 -9.73 27.38 -18.30
CA LEU A 101 -9.91 28.72 -18.89
C LEU A 101 -9.35 28.78 -20.31
N GLN A 102 -10.13 29.29 -21.26
CA GLN A 102 -9.64 29.60 -22.60
C GLN A 102 -8.66 30.78 -22.52
N ALA A 103 -7.43 30.58 -23.02
CA ALA A 103 -6.39 31.60 -23.00
C ALA A 103 -6.88 32.92 -23.67
N GLY A 104 -6.55 34.06 -23.05
CA GLY A 104 -6.95 35.38 -23.53
C GLY A 104 -8.41 35.76 -23.24
N THR A 105 -9.19 34.90 -22.60
CA THR A 105 -10.58 35.20 -22.21
C THR A 105 -10.71 35.48 -20.72
N TYR A 106 -11.85 36.05 -20.32
CA TYR A 106 -12.12 36.37 -18.93
C TYR A 106 -12.64 35.14 -18.16
N ASP A 107 -13.83 34.63 -18.47
CA ASP A 107 -14.38 33.44 -17.78
C ASP A 107 -14.92 32.41 -18.80
N THR A 108 -14.35 32.34 -20.00
CA THR A 108 -14.78 31.39 -21.04
C THR A 108 -14.09 30.04 -20.85
N PRO A 109 -14.83 28.92 -20.72
CA PRO A 109 -14.20 27.61 -20.62
C PRO A 109 -13.37 27.26 -21.84
N ALA A 110 -12.18 26.69 -21.65
CA ALA A 110 -11.38 26.09 -22.72
C ALA A 110 -12.12 24.89 -23.34
N ASN A 111 -12.86 24.15 -22.53
CA ASN A 111 -13.81 23.15 -22.96
C ASN A 111 -15.07 23.25 -22.08
N ASN A 112 -16.17 23.65 -22.71
CA ASN A 112 -17.46 23.87 -22.06
C ASN A 112 -18.33 22.60 -21.97
N THR A 113 -17.80 21.42 -22.32
CA THR A 113 -18.50 20.12 -22.26
C THR A 113 -17.93 19.25 -21.14
N PHE A 114 -18.71 18.29 -20.64
CA PHE A 114 -18.25 17.29 -19.66
C PHE A 114 -18.64 15.88 -20.08
N LYS A 115 -17.79 15.27 -20.92
CA LYS A 115 -18.10 14.00 -21.61
C LYS A 115 -17.02 12.92 -21.46
N ARG A 116 -15.88 13.22 -20.84
CA ARG A 116 -14.70 12.34 -20.76
C ARG A 116 -13.89 12.60 -19.48
N ASN A 117 -13.06 11.63 -19.10
CA ASN A 117 -12.17 11.67 -17.92
C ASN A 117 -11.10 12.78 -17.95
N SER A 118 -10.84 13.45 -19.09
CA SER A 118 -9.93 14.61 -19.07
C SER A 118 -10.54 15.81 -18.34
N GLN A 119 -11.87 15.93 -18.31
CA GLN A 119 -12.55 17.07 -17.66
C GLN A 119 -12.47 17.04 -16.14
N GLU A 120 -12.59 15.87 -15.51
CA GLU A 120 -12.47 15.71 -14.06
C GLU A 120 -11.08 16.13 -13.55
N VAL A 121 -10.01 15.91 -14.32
CA VAL A 121 -8.65 16.38 -13.96
C VAL A 121 -8.60 17.92 -13.92
N LEU A 122 -9.26 18.58 -14.89
CA LEU A 122 -9.38 20.04 -14.89
C LEU A 122 -10.21 20.52 -13.70
N LEU A 123 -11.36 19.88 -13.43
CA LEU A 123 -12.24 20.22 -12.32
C LEU A 123 -11.55 20.02 -10.97
N SER A 124 -10.75 18.96 -10.83
CA SER A 124 -9.97 18.66 -9.63
C SER A 124 -9.01 19.80 -9.32
N ALA A 125 -8.20 20.19 -10.31
CA ALA A 125 -7.22 21.26 -10.14
C ALA A 125 -7.89 22.61 -9.85
N ASP A 126 -8.93 22.96 -10.60
CA ASP A 126 -9.61 24.26 -10.48
C ASP A 126 -10.51 24.36 -9.25
N GLY A 127 -11.26 23.29 -8.93
CA GLY A 127 -12.16 23.23 -7.78
C GLY A 127 -11.41 23.27 -6.45
N PHE A 128 -10.34 22.49 -6.32
CA PHE A 128 -9.53 22.52 -5.11
C PHE A 128 -8.78 23.85 -4.95
N ARG A 129 -8.35 24.46 -6.06
CA ARG A 129 -7.79 25.82 -6.06
C ARG A 129 -8.82 26.86 -5.65
N ALA A 130 -10.02 26.83 -6.23
CA ALA A 130 -11.10 27.76 -5.90
C ALA A 130 -11.42 27.69 -4.40
N TYR A 131 -11.48 26.47 -3.84
CA TYR A 131 -11.71 26.24 -2.43
C TYR A 131 -10.60 26.81 -1.56
N THR A 132 -9.33 26.52 -1.89
CA THR A 132 -8.16 27.06 -1.20
C THR A 132 -8.16 28.60 -1.20
N GLN A 133 -8.43 29.21 -2.35
CA GLN A 133 -8.50 30.66 -2.53
C GLN A 133 -9.66 31.28 -1.72
N ALA A 134 -10.82 30.63 -1.68
CA ALA A 134 -11.96 31.08 -0.86
C ALA A 134 -11.67 31.02 0.65
N ILE A 135 -10.97 29.98 1.12
CA ILE A 135 -10.47 29.88 2.50
C ILE A 135 -9.48 31.00 2.79
N MET A 136 -8.50 31.20 1.91
CA MET A 136 -7.48 32.25 2.07
C MET A 136 -8.12 33.64 2.14
N TYR A 137 -9.10 33.94 1.30
CA TYR A 137 -9.85 35.20 1.41
C TYR A 137 -10.52 35.37 2.78
N TYR A 138 -11.17 34.33 3.31
CA TYR A 138 -11.79 34.42 4.64
C TYR A 138 -10.76 34.66 5.76
N LEU A 139 -9.60 34.00 5.67
CA LEU A 139 -8.55 34.07 6.69
C LEU A 139 -7.76 35.39 6.64
N THR A 140 -7.38 35.86 5.46
CA THR A 140 -6.49 37.03 5.28
C THR A 140 -7.26 38.31 4.98
N GLY A 141 -8.40 38.20 4.27
CA GLY A 141 -9.14 39.34 3.74
C GLY A 141 -8.47 40.03 2.55
N ASP A 142 -7.48 39.39 1.91
CA ASP A 142 -6.85 39.90 0.69
C ASP A 142 -7.79 39.69 -0.53
N PRO A 143 -8.16 40.77 -1.24
CA PRO A 143 -9.10 40.69 -2.36
C PRO A 143 -8.61 39.86 -3.54
N GLN A 144 -7.30 39.68 -3.75
CA GLN A 144 -6.77 38.86 -4.85
C GLN A 144 -7.21 37.39 -4.71
N TYR A 145 -7.22 36.84 -3.49
CA TYR A 145 -7.71 35.48 -3.25
C TYR A 145 -9.19 35.33 -3.63
N ARG A 146 -10.02 36.34 -3.30
CA ARG A 146 -11.43 36.33 -3.68
C ARG A 146 -11.60 36.44 -5.19
N TYR A 147 -10.81 37.29 -5.84
CA TYR A 147 -10.86 37.48 -7.30
C TYR A 147 -10.54 36.16 -8.01
N ASN A 148 -9.45 35.50 -7.60
CA ASN A 148 -9.05 34.20 -8.14
C ASN A 148 -10.14 33.14 -7.97
N ALA A 149 -10.72 33.04 -6.77
CA ALA A 149 -11.80 32.09 -6.48
C ALA A 149 -13.06 32.37 -7.32
N LEU A 150 -13.48 33.64 -7.45
CA LEU A 150 -14.62 34.03 -8.28
C LEU A 150 -14.41 33.66 -9.75
N ARG A 151 -13.24 33.94 -10.32
CA ARG A 151 -12.93 33.63 -11.72
C ARG A 151 -12.91 32.13 -12.00
N LEU A 152 -12.39 31.32 -11.07
CA LEU A 152 -12.44 29.86 -11.18
C LEU A 152 -13.89 29.37 -11.18
N VAL A 153 -14.71 29.80 -10.21
CA VAL A 153 -16.12 29.39 -10.13
C VAL A 153 -16.93 29.89 -11.34
N ARG A 154 -16.71 31.13 -11.80
CA ARG A 154 -17.42 31.71 -12.95
C ARG A 154 -17.05 31.05 -14.27
N THR A 155 -15.78 30.66 -14.46
CA THR A 155 -15.38 29.84 -15.61
C THR A 155 -16.22 28.57 -15.67
N TRP A 156 -16.29 27.81 -14.58
CA TRP A 156 -17.08 26.58 -14.54
C TRP A 156 -18.61 26.81 -14.55
N ALA A 157 -19.09 27.99 -14.13
CA ALA A 157 -20.49 28.37 -14.27
C ALA A 157 -20.89 28.71 -15.73
N ASN A 158 -19.94 28.82 -16.65
CA ASN A 158 -20.19 29.06 -18.09
C ASN A 158 -20.09 27.77 -18.93
N MET A 159 -20.14 26.59 -18.31
CA MET A 159 -20.28 25.30 -19.02
C MET A 159 -21.61 25.23 -19.79
N ASP A 160 -21.70 24.38 -20.82
CA ASP A 160 -22.95 24.12 -21.54
C ASP A 160 -23.81 23.10 -20.76
N PRO A 161 -25.00 23.48 -20.24
CA PRO A 161 -25.84 22.60 -19.43
C PRO A 161 -26.34 21.35 -20.18
N THR A 162 -26.29 21.35 -21.51
CA THR A 162 -26.75 20.24 -22.36
C THR A 162 -25.63 19.28 -22.77
N ALA A 163 -24.36 19.64 -22.51
CA ALA A 163 -23.19 18.92 -23.02
C ALA A 163 -22.53 17.98 -22.00
N TYR A 164 -23.34 17.29 -21.19
CA TYR A 164 -22.89 16.32 -20.20
C TYR A 164 -23.19 14.89 -20.67
N GLN A 165 -22.20 14.01 -20.60
CA GLN A 165 -22.36 12.60 -21.00
C GLN A 165 -21.64 11.72 -19.99
N TYR A 166 -22.32 10.68 -19.50
CA TYR A 166 -21.71 9.68 -18.64
C TYR A 166 -20.56 8.98 -19.36
N TYR A 167 -19.46 8.78 -18.65
CA TYR A 167 -18.30 8.02 -19.11
C TYR A 167 -17.87 7.05 -18.01
N PRO A 168 -17.08 6.01 -18.34
CA PRO A 168 -16.67 5.02 -17.35
C PRO A 168 -15.99 5.68 -16.14
N ASP A 169 -16.35 5.23 -14.94
CA ASP A 169 -15.89 5.72 -13.62
C ASP A 169 -16.22 7.19 -13.26
N ALA A 170 -17.07 7.86 -14.03
CA ALA A 170 -17.46 9.25 -13.73
C ALA A 170 -18.06 9.40 -12.32
N HIS A 171 -18.78 8.39 -11.81
CA HIS A 171 -19.38 8.38 -10.48
C HIS A 171 -18.36 8.28 -9.33
N ILE A 172 -17.11 7.88 -9.62
CA ILE A 172 -16.01 7.80 -8.65
C ILE A 172 -15.21 9.10 -8.66
N HIS A 173 -15.02 9.70 -9.83
CA HIS A 173 -14.00 10.73 -10.03
C HIS A 173 -14.52 12.16 -10.18
N VAL A 174 -15.78 12.34 -10.57
CA VAL A 174 -16.44 13.67 -10.61
C VAL A 174 -16.84 14.21 -9.22
N PRO A 175 -17.36 13.41 -8.26
CA PRO A 175 -18.04 13.95 -7.08
C PRO A 175 -17.16 14.80 -6.16
N VAL A 176 -15.94 14.37 -5.84
CA VAL A 176 -15.06 15.05 -4.88
C VAL A 176 -14.49 16.36 -5.46
N PRO A 177 -14.01 16.42 -6.71
CA PRO A 177 -13.68 17.68 -7.37
C PRO A 177 -14.86 18.67 -7.39
N PHE A 178 -16.05 18.16 -7.69
CA PHE A 178 -17.29 18.93 -7.68
C PHE A 178 -17.62 19.47 -6.28
N TYR A 179 -17.48 18.63 -5.25
CA TYR A 179 -17.65 19.02 -3.84
C TYR A 179 -16.81 20.24 -3.46
N TYR A 180 -15.52 20.27 -3.83
CA TYR A 180 -14.65 21.41 -3.53
C TYR A 180 -15.04 22.68 -4.31
N MET A 181 -15.41 22.54 -5.59
CA MET A 181 -15.89 23.67 -6.40
C MET A 181 -17.16 24.30 -5.77
N VAL A 182 -18.13 23.49 -5.37
CA VAL A 182 -19.38 23.98 -4.78
C VAL A 182 -19.15 24.52 -3.36
N SER A 183 -18.24 23.93 -2.58
CA SER A 183 -17.81 24.46 -1.28
C SER A 183 -17.17 25.84 -1.41
N ALA A 184 -16.35 26.07 -2.46
CA ALA A 184 -15.78 27.38 -2.76
C ALA A 184 -16.88 28.41 -3.05
N ALA A 185 -17.85 28.05 -3.90
CA ALA A 185 -18.99 28.89 -4.23
C ALA A 185 -19.82 29.25 -2.98
N GLU A 186 -20.07 28.29 -2.09
CA GLU A 186 -20.77 28.53 -0.84
C GLU A 186 -20.02 29.54 0.05
N LEU A 187 -18.70 29.36 0.24
CA LEU A 187 -17.89 30.30 1.00
C LEU A 187 -17.91 31.71 0.37
N LEU A 188 -17.86 31.82 -0.95
CA LEU A 188 -17.95 33.11 -1.65
C LEU A 188 -19.30 33.80 -1.46
N LYS A 189 -20.40 33.04 -1.47
CA LYS A 189 -21.78 33.50 -1.23
C LYS A 189 -21.96 34.00 0.21
N TYR A 190 -21.41 33.27 1.19
CA TYR A 190 -21.62 33.53 2.63
C TYR A 190 -20.46 34.22 3.34
N THR A 191 -19.51 34.83 2.63
CA THR A 191 -18.51 35.73 3.21
C THR A 191 -18.89 37.19 2.97
N THR A 192 -18.49 38.08 3.88
CA THR A 192 -18.62 39.54 3.65
C THR A 192 -17.65 40.01 2.57
N VAL A 193 -18.06 40.99 1.78
CA VAL A 193 -17.21 41.63 0.77
C VAL A 193 -16.85 43.03 1.26
N LYS A 194 -15.56 43.29 1.47
CA LYS A 194 -15.08 44.63 1.87
C LYS A 194 -14.76 45.46 0.65
N ASP A 195 -13.89 44.93 -0.20
CA ASP A 195 -13.53 45.53 -1.49
C ASP A 195 -14.55 45.06 -2.54
N LYS A 196 -15.54 45.91 -2.85
CA LYS A 196 -16.65 45.55 -3.75
C LYS A 196 -16.20 45.40 -5.21
N THR A 197 -15.10 46.05 -5.57
CA THR A 197 -14.50 46.00 -6.90
C THR A 197 -13.02 45.65 -6.79
N PHE A 198 -12.51 44.99 -7.82
CA PHE A 198 -11.08 44.66 -7.95
C PHE A 198 -10.62 45.04 -9.37
N VAL A 199 -9.44 45.66 -9.49
CA VAL A 199 -8.84 45.96 -10.80
C VAL A 199 -7.83 44.88 -11.12
N ASP A 200 -8.08 44.11 -12.17
CA ASP A 200 -7.19 43.01 -12.56
C ASP A 200 -5.96 43.47 -13.36
N SER A 201 -5.09 42.51 -13.72
CA SER A 201 -3.86 42.78 -14.48
C SER A 201 -4.12 43.45 -15.84
N ASP A 202 -5.30 43.23 -16.41
CA ASP A 202 -5.71 43.78 -17.70
C ASP A 202 -6.52 45.08 -17.54
N GLN A 203 -6.46 45.71 -16.35
CA GLN A 203 -7.15 46.94 -15.99
C GLN A 203 -8.68 46.84 -16.03
N ARG A 204 -9.26 45.64 -15.92
CA ARG A 204 -10.71 45.47 -15.83
C ARG A 204 -11.18 45.69 -14.41
N THR A 205 -12.24 46.46 -14.23
CA THR A 205 -12.93 46.58 -12.95
C THR A 205 -13.93 45.44 -12.79
N VAL A 206 -13.71 44.61 -11.77
CA VAL A 206 -14.43 43.35 -11.54
C VAL A 206 -15.30 43.46 -10.30
N ASP A 207 -16.58 43.09 -10.40
CA ASP A 207 -17.46 42.98 -9.24
C ASP A 207 -17.10 41.75 -8.41
N MET A 208 -16.74 42.03 -7.15
CA MET A 208 -16.31 41.04 -6.17
C MET A 208 -17.49 40.48 -5.37
N ARG A 209 -18.70 40.99 -5.57
CA ARG A 209 -19.90 40.46 -4.91
C ARG A 209 -20.33 39.15 -5.56
N TRP A 210 -20.83 38.24 -4.72
CA TRP A 210 -21.60 37.09 -5.20
C TRP A 210 -23.00 37.57 -5.58
N THR A 211 -23.46 37.25 -6.79
CA THR A 211 -24.73 37.72 -7.35
C THR A 211 -25.74 36.57 -7.49
N GLN A 212 -27.02 36.91 -7.70
CA GLN A 212 -28.03 35.91 -8.04
C GLN A 212 -27.71 35.21 -9.37
N THR A 213 -27.19 35.95 -10.36
CA THR A 213 -26.72 35.38 -11.62
C THR A 213 -25.60 34.36 -11.42
N ASP A 214 -24.68 34.57 -10.48
CA ASP A 214 -23.66 33.56 -10.15
C ASP A 214 -24.31 32.27 -9.61
N THR A 215 -25.32 32.39 -8.73
CA THR A 215 -26.10 31.24 -8.24
C THR A 215 -26.86 30.53 -9.36
N ASP A 216 -27.57 31.27 -10.20
CA ASP A 216 -28.41 30.70 -11.26
C ASP A 216 -27.57 29.99 -12.32
N LYS A 217 -26.48 30.61 -12.76
CA LYS A 217 -25.55 30.01 -13.74
C LYS A 217 -24.88 28.77 -13.17
N LEU A 218 -24.29 28.84 -11.97
CA LEU A 218 -23.63 27.68 -11.37
C LEU A 218 -24.61 26.52 -11.17
N THR A 219 -25.83 26.82 -10.73
CA THR A 219 -26.87 25.81 -10.52
C THR A 219 -27.30 25.16 -11.83
N THR A 220 -27.57 25.97 -12.85
CA THR A 220 -28.09 25.52 -14.15
C THR A 220 -27.04 24.82 -15.00
N ASN A 221 -25.82 25.35 -15.03
CA ASN A 221 -24.79 24.95 -15.97
C ASN A 221 -23.81 23.90 -15.43
N LEU A 222 -23.71 23.75 -14.11
CA LEU A 222 -22.80 22.79 -13.46
C LEU A 222 -23.50 21.86 -12.48
N ILE A 223 -24.14 22.40 -11.42
CA ILE A 223 -24.66 21.57 -10.31
C ILE A 223 -25.74 20.60 -10.81
N ASN A 224 -26.79 21.09 -11.47
CA ASN A 224 -27.88 20.23 -11.92
C ASN A 224 -27.41 19.19 -12.97
N PRO A 225 -26.62 19.56 -14.00
CA PRO A 225 -26.11 18.57 -14.96
C PRO A 225 -25.17 17.52 -14.35
N VAL A 226 -24.27 17.91 -13.43
CA VAL A 226 -23.39 16.95 -12.74
C VAL A 226 -24.22 15.97 -11.91
N MET A 227 -25.13 16.48 -11.07
CA MET A 227 -25.99 15.61 -10.25
C MET A 227 -26.85 14.67 -11.09
N LYS A 228 -27.42 15.18 -12.19
CA LYS A 228 -28.28 14.40 -13.07
C LYS A 228 -27.52 13.33 -13.83
N THR A 229 -26.34 13.65 -14.36
CA THR A 229 -25.61 12.76 -15.27
C THR A 229 -24.74 11.77 -14.53
N PHE A 230 -24.06 12.17 -13.45
CA PHE A 230 -23.02 11.36 -12.84
C PHE A 230 -23.37 10.82 -11.44
N LEU A 231 -24.34 11.41 -10.73
CA LEU A 231 -24.56 11.16 -9.30
C LEU A 231 -25.94 10.54 -8.96
N ASN A 232 -26.65 10.03 -9.97
CA ASN A 232 -28.08 9.73 -9.89
C ASN A 232 -28.43 8.29 -9.46
N ALA A 233 -27.45 7.45 -9.11
CA ALA A 233 -27.63 6.07 -8.70
C ALA A 233 -27.32 5.85 -7.21
N ASN A 234 -28.04 4.91 -6.58
CA ASN A 234 -27.86 4.52 -5.17
C ASN A 234 -27.42 3.06 -5.00
N ASN A 235 -27.01 2.41 -6.08
CA ASN A 235 -26.57 1.02 -6.10
C ASN A 235 -25.14 0.87 -6.64
N HIS A 236 -24.36 1.96 -6.58
CA HIS A 236 -22.94 1.90 -6.83
C HIS A 236 -22.23 1.06 -5.78
N TYR A 237 -21.10 0.51 -6.19
CA TYR A 237 -20.36 -0.45 -5.43
C TYR A 237 -19.59 0.21 -4.26
N PHE A 238 -19.73 -0.24 -3.02
CA PHE A 238 -19.02 0.24 -1.81
C PHE A 238 -18.58 1.72 -1.85
N ASN A 239 -17.27 2.02 -1.87
CA ASN A 239 -16.75 3.39 -1.89
C ASN A 239 -17.30 4.24 -3.06
N GLN A 240 -17.63 3.64 -4.20
CA GLN A 240 -18.22 4.32 -5.36
C GLN A 240 -19.60 4.93 -5.05
N HIS A 241 -20.37 4.30 -4.15
CA HIS A 241 -21.60 4.88 -3.62
C HIS A 241 -21.29 6.08 -2.71
N LEU A 242 -20.26 5.97 -1.87
CA LEU A 242 -19.86 7.04 -0.95
C LEU A 242 -19.32 8.26 -1.68
N TYR A 243 -18.46 8.08 -2.69
CA TYR A 243 -18.01 9.16 -3.57
C TYR A 243 -19.20 9.94 -4.13
N THR A 244 -20.17 9.25 -4.72
CA THR A 244 -21.38 9.85 -5.27
C THR A 244 -22.13 10.71 -4.24
N LEU A 245 -22.22 10.24 -2.99
CA LEU A 245 -22.88 10.97 -1.91
C LEU A 245 -22.16 12.28 -1.54
N THR A 246 -20.83 12.35 -1.60
CA THR A 246 -20.09 13.60 -1.31
C THR A 246 -20.54 14.76 -2.21
N GLY A 247 -20.66 14.52 -3.51
CA GLY A 247 -21.14 15.49 -4.50
C GLY A 247 -22.63 15.78 -4.33
N ASN A 248 -23.45 14.75 -4.07
CA ASN A 248 -24.88 14.90 -3.83
C ASN A 248 -25.19 15.81 -2.64
N PHE A 249 -24.46 15.67 -1.53
CA PHE A 249 -24.56 16.57 -0.38
C PHE A 249 -24.21 18.01 -0.74
N ALA A 250 -23.10 18.24 -1.45
CA ALA A 250 -22.67 19.58 -1.84
C ALA A 250 -23.75 20.30 -2.67
N GLY A 251 -24.29 19.60 -3.69
CA GLY A 251 -25.35 20.14 -4.53
C GLY A 251 -26.65 20.41 -3.78
N ALA A 252 -27.12 19.46 -2.95
CA ALA A 252 -28.35 19.62 -2.18
C ALA A 252 -28.26 20.76 -1.17
N ILE A 253 -27.15 20.85 -0.44
CA ILE A 253 -26.93 21.93 0.53
C ILE A 253 -26.90 23.27 -0.20
N PHE A 254 -26.07 23.43 -1.25
CA PHE A 254 -25.97 24.71 -1.97
C PHE A 254 -27.32 25.21 -2.52
N LYS A 255 -28.16 24.29 -2.98
CA LYS A 255 -29.51 24.55 -3.53
C LYS A 255 -30.60 24.74 -2.47
N ASN A 256 -30.29 24.62 -1.17
CA ASN A 256 -31.28 24.60 -0.09
C ASN A 256 -32.34 23.47 -0.24
N ASP A 257 -31.96 22.33 -0.85
CA ASP A 257 -32.86 21.20 -1.11
C ASP A 257 -32.91 20.24 0.09
N GLN A 258 -33.83 20.51 1.02
CA GLN A 258 -33.96 19.75 2.25
C GLN A 258 -34.37 18.29 2.01
N ALA A 259 -35.21 18.02 1.01
CA ALA A 259 -35.70 16.67 0.72
C ALA A 259 -34.57 15.80 0.15
N ALA A 260 -33.80 16.33 -0.81
CA ALA A 260 -32.63 15.65 -1.34
C ALA A 260 -31.59 15.41 -0.24
N TYR A 261 -31.30 16.41 0.59
CA TYR A 261 -30.40 16.26 1.73
C TYR A 261 -30.81 15.10 2.67
N GLN A 262 -32.08 15.05 3.09
CA GLN A 262 -32.57 13.98 3.98
C GLN A 262 -32.50 12.60 3.34
N LYS A 263 -32.81 12.50 2.04
CA LYS A 263 -32.63 11.28 1.26
C LYS A 263 -31.17 10.82 1.29
N TYR A 264 -30.22 11.71 1.04
CA TYR A 264 -28.80 11.38 1.02
C TYR A 264 -28.25 11.01 2.41
N VAL A 265 -28.79 11.57 3.49
CA VAL A 265 -28.48 11.11 4.86
C VAL A 265 -28.90 9.67 5.07
N GLU A 266 -30.12 9.30 4.67
CA GLU A 266 -30.60 7.93 4.80
C GLU A 266 -29.77 6.97 3.94
N GLN A 267 -29.41 7.38 2.71
CA GLN A 267 -28.56 6.59 1.83
C GLN A 267 -27.13 6.41 2.37
N ALA A 268 -26.55 7.43 3.02
CA ALA A 268 -25.23 7.28 3.64
C ALA A 268 -25.21 6.27 4.79
N LEU A 269 -26.32 6.14 5.53
CA LEU A 269 -26.36 5.36 6.76
C LEU A 269 -26.93 3.96 6.56
N VAL A 270 -27.99 3.82 5.77
CA VAL A 270 -28.73 2.55 5.57
C VAL A 270 -29.01 2.25 4.11
N ASN A 271 -29.40 3.24 3.29
CA ASN A 271 -29.76 3.03 1.88
C ASN A 271 -30.80 1.92 1.66
N LYS A 272 -31.89 1.94 2.45
CA LYS A 272 -32.85 0.83 2.54
C LYS A 272 -33.51 0.41 1.20
N ASN A 273 -33.48 1.29 0.20
CA ASN A 273 -34.13 1.09 -1.11
C ASN A 273 -33.14 0.65 -2.21
N THR A 274 -31.90 0.30 -1.87
CA THR A 274 -30.95 -0.24 -2.85
C THR A 274 -31.33 -1.67 -3.25
N ASP A 275 -31.12 -2.02 -4.51
CA ASP A 275 -31.20 -3.40 -5.02
C ASP A 275 -29.93 -4.20 -4.71
N LYS A 276 -28.86 -3.54 -4.21
CA LYS A 276 -27.58 -4.15 -3.83
C LYS A 276 -27.23 -3.96 -2.36
N PRO A 277 -28.04 -4.48 -1.41
CA PRO A 277 -27.83 -4.27 0.04
C PRO A 277 -26.49 -4.82 0.54
N TYR A 278 -25.80 -5.66 -0.23
CA TYR A 278 -24.54 -6.30 0.15
C TYR A 278 -23.33 -5.87 -0.68
N GLY A 279 -23.53 -4.94 -1.61
CA GLY A 279 -22.47 -4.34 -2.42
C GLY A 279 -22.53 -2.82 -2.40
N ASN A 280 -23.21 -2.19 -1.43
CA ASN A 280 -23.35 -0.73 -1.35
C ASN A 280 -22.56 -0.15 -0.17
N GLY A 281 -22.10 1.08 -0.32
CA GLY A 281 -21.24 1.73 0.67
C GLY A 281 -21.93 2.31 1.93
N ALA A 282 -23.23 2.11 2.13
CA ALA A 282 -23.88 2.67 3.31
C ALA A 282 -23.28 2.11 4.61
N LEU A 283 -23.14 2.95 5.63
CA LEU A 283 -22.43 2.62 6.87
C LEU A 283 -22.90 1.30 7.52
N ALA A 284 -24.20 1.03 7.53
CA ALA A 284 -24.78 -0.19 8.10
C ALA A 284 -24.41 -1.47 7.33
N HIS A 285 -24.20 -1.36 6.02
CA HIS A 285 -23.92 -2.49 5.12
C HIS A 285 -22.42 -2.73 4.98
N LEU A 286 -21.65 -1.68 4.76
CA LEU A 286 -20.22 -1.74 4.52
C LEU A 286 -19.42 -2.14 5.78
N PHE A 287 -19.80 -1.59 6.93
CA PHE A 287 -19.30 -2.04 8.24
C PHE A 287 -20.28 -3.05 8.80
N TYR A 288 -20.22 -4.26 8.28
CA TYR A 288 -21.14 -5.34 8.56
C TYR A 288 -20.99 -5.86 10.00
N ALA A 289 -22.09 -6.21 10.67
CA ALA A 289 -22.05 -6.81 12.00
C ALA A 289 -22.09 -8.34 11.90
N VAL A 290 -20.98 -9.00 12.21
CA VAL A 290 -20.90 -10.45 12.30
C VAL A 290 -21.42 -10.89 13.67
N ALA A 291 -22.37 -11.82 13.66
CA ALA A 291 -22.96 -12.35 14.89
C ALA A 291 -22.05 -13.40 15.55
N ALA A 292 -22.09 -13.48 16.89
CA ALA A 292 -21.31 -14.44 17.67
C ALA A 292 -21.67 -15.91 17.37
N ASP A 293 -22.93 -16.16 17.02
CA ASP A 293 -23.49 -17.46 16.69
C ASP A 293 -23.38 -17.81 15.20
N ASP A 294 -22.80 -16.94 14.37
CA ASP A 294 -22.46 -17.30 13.01
C ASP A 294 -21.50 -18.51 13.05
N PRO A 295 -21.83 -19.62 12.40
CA PRO A 295 -21.02 -20.84 12.39
C PRO A 295 -19.59 -20.60 11.88
N ARG A 296 -19.43 -19.68 10.91
CA ARG A 296 -18.15 -19.31 10.28
C ARG A 296 -17.32 -18.42 11.20
N ASN A 297 -17.94 -17.76 12.17
CA ASN A 297 -17.25 -16.93 13.13
C ASN A 297 -16.47 -17.80 14.13
N ALA A 298 -15.16 -17.89 13.91
CA ALA A 298 -14.23 -18.62 14.77
C ALA A 298 -14.09 -18.00 16.17
N THR A 299 -14.33 -16.69 16.31
CA THR A 299 -14.15 -15.98 17.58
C THR A 299 -15.24 -16.25 18.60
N LYS A 300 -16.43 -16.69 18.13
CA LYS A 300 -17.65 -16.86 18.94
C LYS A 300 -18.04 -15.60 19.73
N GLN A 301 -17.68 -14.43 19.20
CA GLN A 301 -18.05 -13.10 19.71
C GLN A 301 -18.51 -12.24 18.52
N SER A 302 -19.46 -11.34 18.75
CA SER A 302 -19.89 -10.44 17.69
C SER A 302 -18.82 -9.38 17.43
N PHE A 303 -18.56 -9.08 16.16
CA PHE A 303 -17.61 -8.04 15.76
C PHE A 303 -18.10 -7.30 14.51
N ILE A 304 -17.46 -6.18 14.18
CA ILE A 304 -17.74 -5.42 12.96
C ILE A 304 -16.69 -5.81 11.93
N GLN A 305 -17.11 -6.12 10.70
CA GLN A 305 -16.23 -6.41 9.57
C GLN A 305 -16.39 -5.32 8.51
N HIS A 306 -15.28 -4.77 8.04
CA HIS A 306 -15.26 -3.84 6.93
C HIS A 306 -15.15 -4.63 5.62
N LEU A 307 -16.25 -4.71 4.87
CA LEU A 307 -16.37 -5.66 3.75
C LEU A 307 -15.38 -5.40 2.60
N GLU A 308 -15.14 -4.14 2.22
CA GLU A 308 -14.22 -3.83 1.11
C GLU A 308 -12.75 -4.19 1.41
N MET A 309 -12.37 -4.48 2.67
CA MET A 309 -11.04 -5.03 2.98
C MET A 309 -10.81 -6.44 2.40
N GLY A 310 -11.87 -7.14 1.96
CA GLY A 310 -11.75 -8.37 1.18
C GLY A 310 -11.27 -8.14 -0.26
N ARG A 311 -11.33 -6.90 -0.75
CA ARG A 311 -10.84 -6.47 -2.07
C ARG A 311 -9.38 -6.06 -2.00
N ASP A 312 -9.13 -4.93 -1.37
CA ASP A 312 -7.80 -4.38 -1.13
C ASP A 312 -7.91 -3.26 -0.09
N GLN A 313 -6.78 -2.92 0.51
CA GLN A 313 -6.74 -1.89 1.55
C GLN A 313 -6.82 -0.47 0.97
N ASN A 314 -6.60 -0.26 -0.33
CA ASN A 314 -6.65 1.07 -0.92
C ASN A 314 -8.09 1.56 -1.11
N HIS A 315 -9.02 0.69 -1.54
CA HIS A 315 -10.44 1.06 -1.66
C HIS A 315 -11.14 1.05 -0.30
N ALA A 316 -10.82 0.10 0.58
CA ALA A 316 -11.27 0.15 1.98
C ALA A 316 -10.83 1.45 2.67
N LYS A 317 -9.65 1.97 2.33
CA LYS A 317 -9.22 3.28 2.82
C LYS A 317 -10.08 4.43 2.28
N ASP A 318 -10.56 4.37 1.05
CA ASP A 318 -11.45 5.41 0.51
C ASP A 318 -12.79 5.42 1.25
N ASP A 319 -13.34 4.24 1.58
CA ASP A 319 -14.56 4.11 2.38
C ASP A 319 -14.47 4.89 3.69
N ILE A 320 -13.38 4.72 4.44
CA ILE A 320 -13.25 5.37 5.74
C ILE A 320 -13.16 6.89 5.60
N LEU A 321 -12.46 7.38 4.57
CA LEU A 321 -12.30 8.81 4.33
C LEU A 321 -13.64 9.45 3.96
N ASP A 322 -14.39 8.82 3.07
CA ASP A 322 -15.70 9.30 2.67
C ASP A 322 -16.72 9.20 3.81
N LEU A 323 -16.77 8.09 4.56
CA LEU A 323 -17.69 7.97 5.69
C LEU A 323 -17.39 9.00 6.78
N ILE A 324 -16.12 9.27 7.08
CA ILE A 324 -15.71 10.31 8.03
C ILE A 324 -16.11 11.70 7.49
N GLY A 325 -15.83 11.99 6.22
CA GLY A 325 -16.20 13.23 5.56
C GLY A 325 -17.71 13.47 5.50
N ILE A 326 -18.49 12.46 5.11
CA ILE A 326 -19.95 12.49 5.09
C ILE A 326 -20.51 12.68 6.51
N ALA A 327 -19.97 11.97 7.50
CA ALA A 327 -20.36 12.17 8.89
C ALA A 327 -20.10 13.63 9.34
N ARG A 328 -18.98 14.24 8.92
CA ARG A 328 -18.71 15.67 9.13
C ARG A 328 -19.75 16.56 8.45
N ILE A 329 -20.06 16.33 7.17
CA ILE A 329 -21.06 17.11 6.41
C ILE A 329 -22.42 17.08 7.14
N ILE A 330 -22.88 15.89 7.55
CA ILE A 330 -24.14 15.72 8.29
C ILE A 330 -24.07 16.44 9.64
N ASN A 331 -22.95 16.31 10.35
CA ASN A 331 -22.74 16.94 11.64
C ASN A 331 -22.64 18.47 11.54
N ASN A 332 -22.10 19.05 10.45
CA ASN A 332 -22.05 20.50 10.19
C ASN A 332 -23.45 21.12 10.06
N GLN A 333 -24.43 20.33 9.61
CA GLN A 333 -25.86 20.70 9.53
C GLN A 333 -26.58 20.57 10.88
N HIS A 334 -25.93 19.99 11.89
CA HIS A 334 -26.49 19.69 13.22
C HIS A 334 -27.70 18.73 13.15
N SER A 335 -27.75 17.90 12.11
CA SER A 335 -28.82 16.92 11.91
C SER A 335 -28.70 15.75 12.89
N LYS A 336 -29.86 15.23 13.32
CA LYS A 336 -29.98 14.00 14.09
C LYS A 336 -30.68 12.94 13.26
N VAL A 337 -30.31 11.69 13.48
CA VAL A 337 -30.86 10.53 12.77
C VAL A 337 -31.43 9.52 13.76
N ASP A 338 -32.44 8.78 13.33
CA ASP A 338 -32.91 7.62 14.07
C ASP A 338 -31.78 6.59 14.18
N ALA A 339 -31.57 6.04 15.38
CA ALA A 339 -30.40 5.22 15.70
C ALA A 339 -30.35 3.87 14.96
N LYS A 340 -31.45 3.47 14.30
CA LYS A 340 -31.56 2.19 13.56
C LYS A 340 -31.75 2.40 12.07
N THR A 341 -32.63 3.32 11.68
CA THR A 341 -33.07 3.50 10.29
C THR A 341 -32.27 4.56 9.53
N GLY A 342 -31.46 5.37 10.21
CA GLY A 342 -30.63 6.40 9.58
C GLY A 342 -31.43 7.60 9.03
N GLN A 343 -32.75 7.62 9.20
CA GLN A 343 -33.60 8.72 8.76
C GLN A 343 -33.41 9.95 9.63
N VAL A 344 -33.44 11.15 9.04
CA VAL A 344 -33.35 12.41 9.79
C VAL A 344 -34.57 12.58 10.70
N VAL A 345 -34.36 12.83 11.98
CA VAL A 345 -35.42 13.03 12.99
C VAL A 345 -35.20 14.31 13.80
N LYS A 346 -36.30 14.92 14.27
CA LYS A 346 -36.25 16.17 15.04
C LYS A 346 -35.96 15.98 16.53
N LYS A 347 -36.35 14.84 17.11
CA LYS A 347 -36.23 14.52 18.53
C LYS A 347 -35.76 13.08 18.70
N HIS A 348 -35.11 12.79 19.83
CA HIS A 348 -34.64 11.45 20.21
C HIS A 348 -33.69 10.76 19.22
N GLY A 349 -33.12 11.52 18.26
CA GLY A 349 -32.12 11.01 17.33
C GLY A 349 -30.70 11.14 17.86
N VAL A 350 -29.80 10.37 17.24
CA VAL A 350 -28.36 10.37 17.49
C VAL A 350 -27.63 11.16 16.39
N ASN A 351 -26.38 11.55 16.63
CA ASN A 351 -25.54 12.09 15.55
C ASN A 351 -25.02 10.95 14.65
N PRO A 352 -24.51 11.23 13.43
CA PRO A 352 -24.01 10.18 12.53
C PRO A 352 -22.88 9.32 13.11
N TYR A 353 -22.05 9.87 14.01
CA TYR A 353 -20.97 9.13 14.66
C TYR A 353 -21.50 8.16 15.73
N GLN A 354 -22.64 8.43 16.35
CA GLN A 354 -23.28 7.56 17.35
C GLN A 354 -24.14 6.45 16.71
N PHE A 355 -24.47 6.56 15.42
CA PHE A 355 -25.33 5.63 14.70
C PHE A 355 -24.88 4.17 14.83
N LEU A 356 -25.85 3.26 14.98
CA LEU A 356 -25.64 1.82 15.20
C LEU A 356 -24.56 1.50 16.24
N ASN A 357 -24.61 2.21 17.37
CA ASN A 357 -23.67 2.09 18.48
C ASN A 357 -22.22 2.36 18.06
N LYS A 358 -21.98 3.55 17.49
CA LYS A 358 -20.65 4.01 17.04
C LYS A 358 -20.05 3.11 15.95
N ARG A 359 -20.88 2.68 15.01
CA ARG A 359 -20.49 1.77 13.93
C ARG A 359 -19.27 2.26 13.14
N LEU A 360 -19.22 3.56 12.88
CA LEU A 360 -18.10 4.22 12.22
C LEU A 360 -16.78 4.03 12.97
N LEU A 361 -16.76 4.13 14.31
CA LEU A 361 -15.55 3.90 15.11
C LEU A 361 -15.08 2.45 15.01
N SER A 362 -16.00 1.50 15.16
CA SER A 362 -15.68 0.08 15.18
C SER A 362 -15.17 -0.42 13.83
N GLY A 363 -15.74 0.04 12.71
CA GLY A 363 -15.26 -0.34 11.38
C GLY A 363 -13.89 0.24 11.05
N VAL A 364 -13.67 1.53 11.35
CA VAL A 364 -12.37 2.20 11.13
C VAL A 364 -11.28 1.60 12.02
N GLU A 365 -11.62 1.16 13.24
CA GLU A 365 -10.68 0.45 14.10
C GLU A 365 -10.15 -0.84 13.45
N GLN A 366 -11.01 -1.63 12.80
CA GLN A 366 -10.56 -2.85 12.11
C GLN A 366 -9.59 -2.54 10.98
N PHE A 367 -9.90 -1.51 10.18
CA PHE A 367 -9.02 -1.06 9.10
C PHE A 367 -7.63 -0.70 9.62
N TYR A 368 -7.54 0.13 10.66
CA TYR A 368 -6.24 0.52 11.20
C TYR A 368 -5.51 -0.63 11.88
N GLN A 369 -6.19 -1.50 12.64
CA GLN A 369 -5.54 -2.66 13.26
C GLN A 369 -4.84 -3.54 12.22
N TYR A 370 -5.56 -3.91 11.16
CA TYR A 370 -4.99 -4.77 10.12
C TYR A 370 -3.84 -4.12 9.37
N ASN A 371 -3.98 -2.85 8.99
CA ASN A 371 -2.96 -2.12 8.24
C ASN A 371 -1.73 -1.77 9.11
N LEU A 372 -1.88 -1.65 10.42
CA LEU A 372 -0.77 -1.51 11.36
C LEU A 372 -0.02 -2.83 11.65
N GLY A 373 -0.51 -3.94 11.10
CA GLY A 373 0.14 -5.26 11.16
C GLY A 373 -0.57 -6.28 12.05
N SER A 374 -1.57 -5.89 12.85
CA SER A 374 -2.30 -6.84 13.69
C SER A 374 -3.18 -7.79 12.86
N THR A 375 -3.46 -8.95 13.42
CA THR A 375 -4.56 -9.81 13.00
C THR A 375 -5.88 -9.20 13.44
N ILE A 376 -6.92 -9.34 12.64
CA ILE A 376 -8.29 -8.92 12.97
C ILE A 376 -9.27 -10.08 12.80
N PRO A 377 -10.40 -10.12 13.51
CA PRO A 377 -11.42 -11.14 13.27
C PRO A 377 -11.98 -11.00 11.86
N TRP A 378 -12.16 -12.12 11.16
CA TRP A 378 -12.67 -12.13 9.79
C TRP A 378 -13.54 -13.35 9.54
N VAL A 379 -14.68 -13.16 8.89
CA VAL A 379 -15.50 -14.23 8.34
C VAL A 379 -15.45 -14.17 6.82
N GLN A 380 -15.13 -15.30 6.22
CA GLN A 380 -15.27 -15.49 4.77
C GLN A 380 -16.72 -15.85 4.45
N PHE A 381 -17.40 -14.97 3.72
CA PHE A 381 -18.77 -15.14 3.24
C PHE A 381 -18.87 -15.77 1.84
N GLY A 382 -17.75 -15.83 1.11
CA GLY A 382 -17.63 -16.11 -0.33
C GLY A 382 -17.22 -17.55 -0.69
N THR A 383 -16.96 -18.41 0.29
CA THR A 383 -16.84 -19.86 0.04
C THR A 383 -18.23 -20.49 -0.07
N GLN A 384 -18.41 -21.50 -0.93
CA GLN A 384 -19.64 -22.32 -0.93
C GLN A 384 -19.91 -22.83 0.48
N GLY A 385 -20.91 -22.24 1.13
CA GLY A 385 -21.39 -22.69 2.43
C GLY A 385 -22.08 -24.05 2.29
N ASN A 386 -22.08 -24.84 3.36
CA ASN A 386 -22.84 -26.09 3.37
C ASN A 386 -24.36 -25.82 3.41
N ALA A 387 -25.18 -26.85 3.20
CA ALA A 387 -26.64 -26.72 3.18
C ALA A 387 -27.25 -26.15 4.48
N GLN A 388 -26.54 -26.26 5.60
CA GLN A 388 -26.96 -25.71 6.89
C GLN A 388 -26.64 -24.22 7.01
N PHE A 389 -25.60 -23.75 6.33
CA PHE A 389 -25.05 -22.40 6.40
C PHE A 389 -24.59 -21.94 5.02
N PRO A 390 -25.53 -21.59 4.12
CA PRO A 390 -25.22 -21.26 2.74
C PRO A 390 -24.28 -20.06 2.65
N ALA A 391 -23.56 -19.96 1.52
CA ALA A 391 -22.83 -18.74 1.20
C ALA A 391 -23.78 -17.54 1.24
N TRP A 392 -23.26 -16.35 1.54
CA TRP A 392 -24.13 -15.18 1.62
C TRP A 392 -24.81 -14.94 0.26
N PRO A 393 -26.15 -14.90 0.19
CA PRO A 393 -26.85 -14.71 -1.08
C PRO A 393 -26.50 -13.34 -1.67
N SER A 394 -25.81 -13.33 -2.80
CA SER A 394 -25.81 -12.21 -3.73
C SER A 394 -27.23 -12.08 -4.30
N ASP A 395 -27.82 -10.89 -4.17
CA ASP A 395 -28.90 -10.29 -5.00
C ASP A 395 -29.89 -11.17 -5.81
N GLY A 396 -30.24 -12.38 -5.37
CA GLY A 396 -31.18 -13.26 -6.06
C GLY A 396 -30.66 -13.86 -7.38
N VAL A 397 -29.42 -13.58 -7.76
CA VAL A 397 -28.70 -14.26 -8.84
C VAL A 397 -27.57 -15.05 -8.19
N ASN A 398 -27.52 -16.36 -8.38
CA ASN A 398 -26.46 -17.22 -7.85
C ASN A 398 -25.08 -16.69 -8.28
N ASN A 399 -24.38 -15.93 -7.43
CA ASN A 399 -22.95 -15.60 -7.51
C ASN A 399 -22.49 -14.86 -6.25
N LEU A 400 -22.03 -15.61 -5.24
CA LEU A 400 -21.17 -15.23 -4.11
C LEU A 400 -20.83 -13.73 -4.00
N LEU A 401 -20.98 -13.14 -2.79
CA LEU A 401 -20.34 -11.86 -2.44
C LEU A 401 -18.94 -11.78 -3.09
N ASP A 402 -18.77 -10.85 -4.03
CA ASP A 402 -17.57 -10.70 -4.86
C ASP A 402 -16.27 -10.64 -4.01
N TYR A 403 -16.41 -10.22 -2.74
CA TYR A 403 -15.34 -10.07 -1.75
C TYR A 403 -15.64 -10.71 -0.39
N GLY A 404 -16.45 -11.77 -0.39
CA GLY A 404 -16.60 -12.63 0.79
C GLY A 404 -15.39 -13.54 1.04
N GLY A 405 -14.31 -13.42 0.28
CA GLY A 405 -13.11 -14.25 0.40
C GLY A 405 -12.24 -13.96 1.63
N PRO A 406 -10.99 -14.44 1.66
CA PRO A 406 -10.01 -14.01 2.67
C PRO A 406 -9.83 -12.49 2.64
N ILE A 407 -9.39 -11.93 3.77
CA ILE A 407 -8.97 -10.54 3.83
C ILE A 407 -7.77 -10.32 2.90
N SER A 408 -7.80 -9.24 2.12
CA SER A 408 -6.76 -8.97 1.12
C SER A 408 -5.51 -8.38 1.77
N SER A 409 -4.33 -8.85 1.36
CA SER A 409 -3.03 -8.26 1.70
C SER A 409 -2.64 -7.10 0.77
N ASP A 410 -3.37 -6.89 -0.33
CA ASP A 410 -3.06 -5.85 -1.30
C ASP A 410 -3.22 -4.46 -0.69
N GLY A 411 -2.19 -3.63 -0.81
CA GLY A 411 -2.10 -2.30 -0.20
C GLY A 411 -1.94 -2.29 1.33
N ARG A 412 -1.80 -3.45 1.99
CA ARG A 412 -1.67 -3.52 3.46
C ARG A 412 -0.49 -2.69 3.94
N GLY A 413 -0.75 -1.79 4.89
CA GLY A 413 0.29 -0.93 5.48
C GLY A 413 0.45 0.43 4.85
N ARG A 414 -0.27 0.73 3.76
CA ARG A 414 -0.14 1.98 3.01
C ARG A 414 -0.79 3.13 3.79
N LEU A 415 -0.14 3.58 4.85
CA LEU A 415 -0.75 4.45 5.86
C LEU A 415 -0.25 5.91 5.84
N ASN A 416 0.92 6.21 5.26
CA ASN A 416 1.57 7.51 5.40
C ASN A 416 0.66 8.70 5.06
N LYS A 417 0.01 8.74 3.90
CA LYS A 417 -0.89 9.85 3.54
C LYS A 417 -1.99 10.09 4.59
N PHE A 418 -2.46 9.02 5.22
CA PHE A 418 -3.63 9.00 6.12
C PHE A 418 -3.28 9.33 7.56
N PHE A 419 -2.00 9.33 7.91
CA PHE A 419 -1.53 9.84 9.20
C PHE A 419 -1.53 11.36 9.28
N SER A 420 -2.04 12.08 8.27
CA SER A 420 -2.11 13.55 8.30
C SER A 420 -3.38 14.13 8.98
N SER A 421 -4.38 13.29 9.32
CA SER A 421 -5.66 13.73 9.93
C SER A 421 -6.09 12.84 11.09
N SER A 422 -6.52 13.43 12.20
CA SER A 422 -7.02 12.71 13.41
C SER A 422 -8.53 12.90 13.64
N GLU A 423 -9.29 13.17 12.58
CA GLU A 423 -10.67 13.64 12.67
C GLU A 423 -11.58 12.76 13.54
N LEU A 424 -11.57 11.45 13.27
CA LEU A 424 -12.44 10.52 13.96
C LEU A 424 -12.11 10.48 15.46
N PHE A 425 -10.83 10.39 15.80
CA PHE A 425 -10.35 10.45 17.18
C PHE A 425 -10.79 11.75 17.86
N ASP A 426 -10.54 12.90 17.23
CA ASP A 426 -10.84 14.21 17.80
C ASP A 426 -12.35 14.37 18.04
N TYR A 427 -13.20 13.83 17.16
CA TYR A 427 -14.64 13.82 17.36
C TYR A 427 -15.01 13.07 18.65
N TYR A 428 -14.61 11.80 18.77
CA TYR A 428 -14.99 11.00 19.94
C TYR A 428 -14.34 11.51 21.23
N ARG A 429 -13.11 12.03 21.15
CA ARG A 429 -12.37 12.54 22.30
C ARG A 429 -12.97 13.83 22.86
N TYR A 430 -13.37 14.76 21.98
CA TYR A 430 -13.71 16.13 22.38
C TYR A 430 -15.17 16.53 22.16
N GLN A 431 -15.88 15.91 21.21
CA GLN A 431 -17.30 16.19 20.97
C GLN A 431 -18.20 15.17 21.69
N GLU A 432 -17.89 13.88 21.61
CA GLU A 432 -18.60 12.84 22.39
C GLU A 432 -18.14 12.78 23.85
N GLY A 433 -16.95 13.32 24.15
CA GLY A 433 -16.41 13.36 25.50
C GLY A 433 -15.87 12.03 26.02
N MET A 434 -15.52 11.08 25.15
CA MET A 434 -14.83 9.86 25.57
C MET A 434 -13.45 10.21 26.13
N SER A 435 -13.09 9.61 27.27
CA SER A 435 -11.74 9.71 27.81
C SER A 435 -10.73 8.97 26.94
N LEU A 436 -9.45 9.36 27.03
CA LEU A 436 -8.37 8.65 26.32
C LEU A 436 -8.32 7.17 26.72
N LYS A 437 -8.50 6.85 28.01
CA LYS A 437 -8.54 5.47 28.51
C LYS A 437 -9.69 4.67 27.90
N GLN A 438 -10.87 5.27 27.72
CA GLN A 438 -11.98 4.61 27.04
C GLN A 438 -11.64 4.33 25.58
N LEU A 439 -11.09 5.32 24.86
CA LEU A 439 -10.69 5.16 23.47
C LEU A 439 -9.59 4.11 23.29
N GLN A 440 -8.56 4.11 24.14
CA GLN A 440 -7.51 3.09 24.12
C GLN A 440 -8.06 1.68 24.34
N LYS A 441 -9.17 1.53 25.09
CA LYS A 441 -9.82 0.24 25.29
C LYS A 441 -10.68 -0.17 24.09
N THR A 442 -11.38 0.76 23.46
CA THR A 442 -12.39 0.45 22.43
C THR A 442 -11.89 0.56 20.99
N ALA A 443 -10.89 1.41 20.76
CA ALA A 443 -10.32 1.71 19.46
C ALA A 443 -8.82 2.08 19.55
N PRO A 444 -7.96 1.17 20.07
CA PRO A 444 -6.53 1.42 20.24
C PRO A 444 -5.81 1.82 18.96
N ALA A 445 -6.15 1.26 17.80
CA ALA A 445 -5.48 1.58 16.54
C ALA A 445 -5.83 2.99 16.04
N VAL A 446 -7.09 3.44 16.23
CA VAL A 446 -7.47 4.84 15.99
C VAL A 446 -6.71 5.80 16.91
N VAL A 447 -6.48 5.42 18.18
CA VAL A 447 -5.65 6.21 19.10
C VAL A 447 -4.19 6.24 18.64
N GLN A 448 -3.63 5.10 18.21
CA GLN A 448 -2.27 5.02 17.70
C GLN A 448 -2.09 5.94 16.50
N GLN A 449 -2.99 5.91 15.52
CA GLN A 449 -2.96 6.79 14.38
C GLN A 449 -3.00 8.27 14.79
N ALA A 450 -3.93 8.65 15.68
CA ALA A 450 -4.12 10.03 16.09
C ALA A 450 -2.97 10.60 16.93
N THR A 451 -2.16 9.74 17.55
CA THR A 451 -1.03 10.13 18.40
C THR A 451 0.34 10.07 17.72
N HIS A 452 0.36 9.65 16.46
CA HIS A 452 1.59 9.48 15.69
C HIS A 452 1.46 10.14 14.31
N LEU A 453 0.66 11.20 14.21
CA LEU A 453 0.36 11.88 12.96
C LEU A 453 1.64 12.31 12.21
N ASN A 454 1.55 12.24 10.89
CA ASN A 454 2.50 12.90 10.01
C ASN A 454 2.41 14.42 10.15
N ASP A 455 3.54 15.07 9.89
CA ASP A 455 3.59 16.53 9.73
C ASP A 455 2.78 16.96 8.49
N ALA A 456 2.47 18.25 8.38
CA ALA A 456 1.86 18.87 7.20
C ALA A 456 2.69 18.64 5.93
N ILE A 457 4.01 18.51 6.05
CA ILE A 457 4.90 18.06 4.97
C ILE A 457 5.62 16.82 5.46
N PHE A 458 5.45 15.71 4.76
CA PHE A 458 5.89 14.41 5.24
C PHE A 458 6.50 13.57 4.12
N TYR A 459 7.20 12.50 4.50
CA TYR A 459 7.73 11.54 3.55
C TYR A 459 6.74 10.43 3.24
N GLU A 460 6.57 10.13 1.96
CA GLU A 460 5.99 8.88 1.46
C GLU A 460 7.10 8.15 0.71
N GLY A 461 7.72 7.17 1.38
CA GLY A 461 8.99 6.63 0.92
C GLY A 461 10.05 7.72 0.96
N THR A 462 10.78 7.90 -0.14
CA THR A 462 11.78 8.96 -0.25
C THR A 462 11.24 10.24 -0.90
N GLY A 463 9.97 10.24 -1.33
CA GLY A 463 9.31 11.42 -1.88
C GLY A 463 8.64 12.25 -0.80
N THR A 464 8.75 13.57 -0.88
CA THR A 464 7.98 14.46 0.00
C THR A 464 6.56 14.65 -0.52
N ARG A 465 5.63 14.82 0.42
CA ARG A 465 4.20 15.10 0.20
C ARG A 465 3.77 16.24 1.10
N ASN A 466 2.71 16.93 0.70
CA ASN A 466 2.06 17.95 1.50
C ASN A 466 0.64 17.48 1.81
N PHE A 467 0.17 17.60 3.06
CA PHE A 467 -1.18 17.20 3.45
C PHE A 467 -2.26 17.90 2.60
N TRP A 468 -2.00 19.13 2.15
CA TRP A 468 -2.90 19.90 1.32
C TRP A 468 -2.62 19.62 -0.17
N GLY A 469 -3.54 18.89 -0.81
CA GLY A 469 -3.40 18.51 -2.22
C GLY A 469 -2.61 17.22 -2.47
N SER A 470 -2.35 16.40 -1.44
CA SER A 470 -1.89 15.02 -1.62
C SER A 470 -3.08 14.07 -1.71
N TYR A 471 -3.16 13.35 -2.83
CA TYR A 471 -4.20 12.36 -3.13
C TYR A 471 -3.56 11.09 -3.72
N SER A 472 -4.29 9.98 -3.79
CA SER A 472 -3.75 8.69 -4.24
C SER A 472 -3.64 8.53 -5.76
N ASP A 473 -4.37 9.35 -6.51
CA ASP A 473 -4.43 9.35 -7.98
C ASP A 473 -3.75 10.61 -8.60
N ASN A 474 -3.91 10.85 -9.90
CA ASN A 474 -3.54 12.09 -10.59
C ASN A 474 -4.59 13.21 -10.42
N LYS A 475 -5.67 12.92 -9.69
CA LYS A 475 -6.82 13.80 -9.42
C LYS A 475 -7.31 13.61 -7.99
N MET A 476 -8.02 14.62 -7.48
CA MET A 476 -8.56 14.64 -6.13
C MET A 476 -9.73 13.67 -6.01
N THR A 477 -9.49 12.51 -5.40
CA THR A 477 -10.54 11.53 -5.10
C THR A 477 -10.86 11.49 -3.61
N GLU A 478 -10.03 12.05 -2.73
CA GLU A 478 -10.24 11.99 -1.28
C GLU A 478 -10.81 13.29 -0.67
N ILE A 479 -11.74 13.12 0.28
CA ILE A 479 -12.23 14.15 1.19
C ILE A 479 -11.51 14.07 2.54
N GLY A 480 -11.35 15.20 3.25
CA GLY A 480 -10.86 15.22 4.64
C GLY A 480 -9.62 16.07 4.89
N ALA A 481 -8.90 16.49 3.85
CA ALA A 481 -7.76 17.40 3.98
C ALA A 481 -8.15 18.72 4.67
N GLU A 482 -9.40 19.15 4.50
CA GLU A 482 -10.00 20.34 5.11
C GLU A 482 -10.35 20.21 6.60
N TYR A 483 -10.15 19.03 7.21
CA TYR A 483 -10.49 18.80 8.61
C TYR A 483 -9.77 19.75 9.58
N TRP A 484 -8.56 20.22 9.26
CA TRP A 484 -7.84 21.19 10.10
C TRP A 484 -8.63 22.49 10.34
N LEU A 485 -9.56 22.83 9.43
CA LEU A 485 -10.49 23.96 9.57
C LEU A 485 -11.62 23.69 10.57
N SER A 486 -11.85 22.43 10.94
CA SER A 486 -12.93 21.93 11.79
C SER A 486 -12.47 21.49 13.19
N MET A 487 -11.17 21.50 13.47
CA MET A 487 -10.59 20.95 14.71
C MET A 487 -11.19 21.59 15.99
N PRO A 488 -11.42 20.82 17.06
CA PRO A 488 -11.87 21.35 18.34
C PRO A 488 -10.75 22.14 19.03
N ARG A 489 -11.11 23.23 19.74
CA ARG A 489 -10.12 24.10 20.41
C ARG A 489 -9.27 23.35 21.44
N GLN A 490 -9.82 22.29 22.02
CA GLN A 490 -9.15 21.43 22.99
C GLN A 490 -7.91 20.76 22.40
N LYS A 491 -7.82 20.62 21.07
CA LYS A 491 -6.61 20.15 20.38
C LYS A 491 -5.43 21.10 20.57
N ALA A 492 -5.66 22.36 20.95
CA ALA A 492 -4.63 23.33 21.34
C ALA A 492 -3.84 22.90 22.60
N GLN A 493 -4.35 21.95 23.38
CA GLN A 493 -3.78 21.54 24.67
C GLN A 493 -3.28 20.09 24.68
N ASN A 494 -3.39 19.35 23.57
CA ASN A 494 -3.01 17.95 23.51
C ASN A 494 -1.78 17.77 22.62
N ASP A 495 -0.59 17.84 23.22
CA ASP A 495 0.68 17.69 22.49
C ASP A 495 0.89 16.30 21.91
N GLN A 496 0.27 15.27 22.47
CA GLN A 496 0.43 13.89 22.01
C GLN A 496 -0.32 13.59 20.70
N ALA A 497 -1.24 14.45 20.26
CA ALA A 497 -2.07 14.23 19.06
C ALA A 497 -2.01 15.43 18.09
N ARG A 498 -0.82 16.03 17.96
CA ARG A 498 -0.53 17.07 16.97
C ARG A 498 0.48 16.52 15.95
N PRO A 499 0.42 16.98 14.69
CA PRO A 499 1.55 16.85 13.78
C PRO A 499 2.81 17.44 14.43
N ALA A 500 3.98 16.91 14.07
CA ALA A 500 5.23 17.60 14.34
C ALA A 500 5.19 19.02 13.73
N ALA A 501 5.98 19.95 14.26
CA ALA A 501 6.04 21.32 13.75
C ALA A 501 7.09 21.51 12.65
N VAL A 502 7.95 20.52 12.45
CA VAL A 502 9.07 20.54 11.52
C VAL A 502 9.14 19.19 10.82
N GLN A 503 9.15 19.23 9.49
CA GLN A 503 9.32 18.04 8.67
C GLN A 503 10.57 17.28 9.11
N ALA A 504 10.48 15.95 9.19
CA ALA A 504 11.63 15.11 9.48
C ALA A 504 12.80 15.41 8.52
N ALA A 505 14.03 15.35 9.02
CA ALA A 505 15.22 15.61 8.20
C ALA A 505 15.55 14.46 7.23
N THR A 506 15.04 13.25 7.50
CA THR A 506 15.28 12.04 6.71
C THR A 506 13.96 11.35 6.40
N SER A 507 13.97 10.51 5.36
CA SER A 507 12.84 9.63 5.00
C SER A 507 12.70 8.39 5.88
N ASP A 508 13.40 8.33 7.01
CA ASP A 508 13.41 7.14 7.85
C ASP A 508 12.05 6.91 8.51
N VAL A 509 11.65 5.64 8.61
CA VAL A 509 10.37 5.22 9.18
C VAL A 509 10.60 4.76 10.61
N ALA A 510 10.20 5.57 11.59
CA ALA A 510 10.43 5.29 13.00
C ALA A 510 9.50 4.19 13.55
N PHE A 511 10.05 3.24 14.30
CA PHE A 511 9.28 2.22 15.01
C PHE A 511 8.45 2.83 16.16
N SER A 512 8.93 3.92 16.76
CA SER A 512 8.13 4.66 17.74
C SER A 512 6.86 5.26 17.12
N GLN A 513 6.87 5.58 15.82
CA GLN A 513 5.72 6.17 15.13
C GLN A 513 4.83 5.09 14.50
N PHE A 514 5.40 4.26 13.63
CA PHE A 514 4.67 3.32 12.79
C PHE A 514 4.82 1.85 13.20
N GLY A 515 5.61 1.58 14.25
CA GLY A 515 5.82 0.25 14.77
C GLY A 515 4.68 -0.21 15.68
N THR A 516 4.27 -1.46 15.50
CA THR A 516 3.24 -2.16 16.28
C THR A 516 3.86 -3.32 17.03
N VAL A 517 3.58 -3.42 18.33
CA VAL A 517 3.96 -4.59 19.15
C VAL A 517 2.87 -5.65 19.03
N LEU A 518 3.24 -6.83 18.54
CA LEU A 518 2.34 -7.98 18.37
C LEU A 518 2.41 -8.92 19.58
N ASP A 519 3.60 -9.13 20.14
CA ASP A 519 3.81 -9.93 21.35
C ASP A 519 4.27 -9.07 22.54
N GLN A 520 3.32 -8.67 23.39
CA GLN A 520 3.60 -7.82 24.56
C GLN A 520 4.44 -8.50 25.65
N ARG A 521 4.64 -9.82 25.58
CA ARG A 521 5.52 -10.55 26.53
C ARG A 521 6.99 -10.51 26.11
N LEU A 522 7.23 -10.21 24.84
CA LEU A 522 8.56 -10.22 24.22
C LEU A 522 8.97 -8.84 23.70
N ALA A 523 8.02 -7.94 23.46
CA ALA A 523 8.33 -6.59 23.00
C ALA A 523 7.60 -5.51 23.79
N VAL A 524 8.26 -4.37 23.94
CA VAL A 524 7.70 -3.19 24.62
C VAL A 524 8.08 -1.93 23.87
N LYS A 525 7.07 -1.09 23.60
CA LYS A 525 7.28 0.22 23.00
C LYS A 525 7.91 1.18 24.01
N LYS A 526 9.00 1.82 23.63
CA LYS A 526 9.66 2.92 24.35
C LYS A 526 9.42 4.22 23.59
N GLN A 527 9.98 5.32 24.08
CA GLN A 527 9.77 6.64 23.50
C GLN A 527 10.24 6.71 22.04
N ASP A 528 11.47 6.26 21.76
CA ASP A 528 12.10 6.41 20.43
C ASP A 528 12.40 5.08 19.73
N TYR A 529 12.03 3.95 20.35
CA TYR A 529 12.32 2.61 19.83
C TYR A 529 11.35 1.56 20.40
N ILE A 530 11.39 0.34 19.86
CA ILE A 530 10.74 -0.85 20.43
C ILE A 530 11.83 -1.79 20.92
N ALA A 531 11.78 -2.17 22.20
CA ALA A 531 12.69 -3.16 22.78
C ALA A 531 12.11 -4.56 22.61
N VAL A 532 12.92 -5.51 22.15
CA VAL A 532 12.48 -6.88 21.82
C VAL A 532 13.41 -7.89 22.46
N ARG A 533 12.85 -8.80 23.25
CA ARG A 533 13.54 -9.99 23.75
C ARG A 533 13.45 -11.11 22.73
N ALA A 534 14.58 -11.74 22.44
CA ALA A 534 14.63 -12.86 21.51
C ALA A 534 13.82 -14.05 22.02
N ALA A 535 13.23 -14.80 21.09
CA ALA A 535 12.57 -16.08 21.35
C ALA A 535 13.47 -17.23 20.89
N ALA A 536 13.39 -18.40 21.53
CA ALA A 536 14.20 -19.54 21.11
C ALA A 536 13.79 -20.05 19.71
N ASN A 537 12.53 -19.85 19.32
CA ASN A 537 11.98 -20.15 18.00
C ASN A 537 10.65 -19.43 17.78
N GLN A 538 10.18 -19.36 16.52
CA GLN A 538 8.94 -18.66 16.16
C GLN A 538 7.70 -19.18 16.89
N LYS A 539 7.63 -20.46 17.28
CA LYS A 539 6.44 -21.04 17.94
C LYS A 539 6.19 -20.45 19.34
N GLN A 540 7.20 -19.79 19.93
CA GLN A 540 7.06 -19.13 21.23
C GLN A 540 6.49 -17.70 21.11
N ILE A 541 6.43 -17.15 19.90
CA ILE A 541 5.96 -15.80 19.62
C ILE A 541 4.45 -15.84 19.32
N GLN A 542 3.67 -15.05 20.04
CA GLN A 542 2.21 -15.05 19.98
C GLN A 542 1.66 -13.63 19.78
N GLU A 543 0.51 -13.51 19.13
CA GLU A 543 -0.18 -12.22 19.01
C GLU A 543 -1.09 -11.97 20.22
N THR A 544 -0.45 -11.52 21.30
CA THR A 544 -1.04 -11.37 22.64
C THR A 544 -2.34 -10.57 22.68
N ALA A 545 -2.42 -9.45 21.97
CA ALA A 545 -3.60 -8.58 21.97
C ALA A 545 -4.81 -9.25 21.30
N TYR A 546 -4.57 -9.98 20.21
CA TYR A 546 -5.61 -10.74 19.54
C TYR A 546 -6.08 -11.91 20.41
N ASP A 547 -5.16 -12.69 20.97
CA ASP A 547 -5.48 -13.85 21.80
C ASP A 547 -6.26 -13.46 23.07
N GLN A 548 -5.97 -12.28 23.62
CA GLN A 548 -6.73 -11.71 24.73
C GLN A 548 -8.16 -11.31 24.31
N SER A 549 -8.31 -10.73 23.12
CA SER A 549 -9.60 -10.24 22.61
C SER A 549 -10.51 -11.38 22.14
N TYR A 550 -9.92 -12.40 21.51
CA TYR A 550 -10.62 -13.52 20.88
C TYR A 550 -10.07 -14.89 21.34
N PRO A 551 -10.13 -15.22 22.64
CA PRO A 551 -9.49 -16.42 23.21
C PRO A 551 -10.04 -17.75 22.68
N LYS A 552 -11.25 -17.73 22.09
CA LYS A 552 -11.93 -18.90 21.51
C LYS A 552 -11.52 -19.18 20.06
N ASP A 553 -10.87 -18.23 19.37
CA ASP A 553 -10.41 -18.45 18.01
C ASP A 553 -9.14 -19.31 18.01
N LYS A 554 -9.27 -20.54 17.49
CA LYS A 554 -8.18 -21.53 17.32
C LYS A 554 -7.86 -21.83 15.86
N THR A 555 -8.52 -21.18 14.92
CA THR A 555 -8.43 -21.50 13.48
C THR A 555 -7.69 -20.43 12.69
N THR A 556 -7.76 -19.16 13.12
CA THR A 556 -7.07 -18.06 12.44
C THR A 556 -5.56 -18.22 12.61
N VAL A 557 -4.84 -18.47 11.50
CA VAL A 557 -3.37 -18.52 11.47
C VAL A 557 -2.82 -17.11 11.70
N ARG A 558 -1.94 -16.97 12.70
CA ARG A 558 -1.34 -15.69 13.11
C ARG A 558 -0.09 -15.90 13.96
N GLY A 559 0.72 -14.86 14.07
CA GLY A 559 1.87 -14.80 14.97
C GLY A 559 3.17 -15.27 14.31
N GLY A 560 4.20 -15.49 15.14
CA GLY A 560 5.56 -15.79 14.66
C GLY A 560 6.48 -14.56 14.57
N HIS A 561 5.98 -13.35 14.87
CA HIS A 561 6.72 -12.09 14.86
C HIS A 561 6.37 -11.23 16.07
N GLN A 562 7.37 -10.58 16.69
CA GLN A 562 7.14 -9.75 17.88
C GLN A 562 6.61 -8.36 17.51
N LEU A 563 6.89 -7.87 16.30
CA LEU A 563 6.54 -6.52 15.87
C LEU A 563 6.34 -6.40 14.35
N ALA A 564 5.60 -5.38 13.97
CA ALA A 564 5.39 -4.96 12.57
C ALA A 564 5.78 -3.49 12.39
N LEU A 565 6.16 -3.10 11.17
CA LEU A 565 6.40 -1.71 10.78
C LEU A 565 5.59 -1.40 9.52
N ALA A 566 4.57 -0.55 9.65
CA ALA A 566 3.75 -0.09 8.54
C ALA A 566 4.31 1.21 7.91
N GLY A 567 3.67 1.70 6.84
CA GLY A 567 4.05 2.95 6.20
C GLY A 567 5.30 2.86 5.32
N LEU A 568 5.69 1.66 4.90
CA LEU A 568 6.85 1.45 4.04
C LEU A 568 6.47 1.71 2.58
N VAL A 569 7.33 2.39 1.81
CA VAL A 569 7.23 2.42 0.35
C VAL A 569 8.38 1.61 -0.20
N LYS A 570 8.06 0.44 -0.75
CA LYS A 570 9.06 -0.52 -1.20
C LYS A 570 9.82 0.05 -2.40
N SER A 571 11.14 0.19 -2.26
CA SER A 571 12.00 0.76 -3.29
C SER A 571 12.25 -0.27 -4.39
N ALA A 572 12.37 0.20 -5.64
CA ALA A 572 12.73 -0.68 -6.76
C ALA A 572 14.10 -1.35 -6.58
N THR A 573 14.99 -0.76 -5.78
CA THR A 573 16.30 -1.35 -5.44
C THR A 573 16.22 -2.43 -4.37
N GLY A 574 15.11 -2.50 -3.61
CA GLY A 574 14.93 -3.43 -2.52
C GLY A 574 15.93 -3.30 -1.36
N GLN A 575 16.68 -2.20 -1.25
CA GLN A 575 17.73 -2.03 -0.22
C GLN A 575 17.25 -1.17 0.95
N TYR A 576 17.40 -1.69 2.16
CA TYR A 576 16.95 -1.06 3.39
C TYR A 576 17.99 -1.23 4.51
N GLY A 577 17.85 -0.44 5.57
CA GLY A 577 18.59 -0.60 6.80
C GLY A 577 17.67 -0.57 8.00
N LEU A 578 18.04 -1.26 9.07
CA LEU A 578 17.39 -1.18 10.37
C LEU A 578 18.36 -0.55 11.35
N ARG A 579 17.97 0.59 11.91
CA ARG A 579 18.69 1.22 13.01
C ARG A 579 18.40 0.44 14.28
N ILE A 580 19.37 -0.38 14.71
CA ILE A 580 19.23 -1.30 15.84
C ILE A 580 20.38 -1.18 16.84
N ARG A 581 20.17 -1.68 18.06
CA ARG A 581 21.24 -2.06 18.99
C ARG A 581 20.87 -3.35 19.71
N SER A 582 21.85 -4.12 20.14
CA SER A 582 21.67 -5.40 20.82
C SER A 582 22.72 -5.59 21.92
N ASN A 583 22.48 -6.58 22.80
CA ASN A 583 23.42 -7.03 23.84
C ASN A 583 23.95 -8.45 23.60
N GLY A 584 23.74 -8.98 22.39
CA GLY A 584 24.08 -10.36 22.04
C GLY A 584 23.70 -10.68 20.60
N THR A 585 24.21 -11.81 20.10
CA THR A 585 23.94 -12.27 18.75
C THR A 585 22.59 -12.98 18.65
N ALA A 586 21.90 -12.82 17.52
CA ALA A 586 20.62 -13.46 17.24
C ALA A 586 20.38 -13.57 15.73
N LYS A 587 19.23 -14.12 15.32
CA LYS A 587 18.73 -14.08 13.95
C LYS A 587 17.50 -13.18 13.89
N LEU A 588 17.43 -12.35 12.85
CA LEU A 588 16.26 -11.58 12.50
C LEU A 588 15.59 -12.23 11.29
N LEU A 589 14.33 -12.61 11.45
CA LEU A 589 13.47 -13.03 10.34
C LEU A 589 12.65 -11.81 9.90
N VAL A 590 12.63 -11.53 8.61
CA VAL A 590 11.82 -10.47 8.00
C VAL A 590 10.78 -11.09 7.06
N SER A 591 9.53 -10.70 7.23
CA SER A 591 8.37 -11.26 6.51
C SER A 591 7.47 -10.16 5.96
N ALA A 592 6.74 -10.47 4.88
CA ALA A 592 5.70 -9.61 4.32
C ALA A 592 4.31 -9.87 4.93
N SER A 593 4.16 -10.93 5.74
CA SER A 593 2.94 -11.29 6.47
C SER A 593 3.24 -11.66 7.93
N ASN A 594 2.20 -11.61 8.77
CA ASN A 594 2.24 -12.02 10.18
C ASN A 594 1.97 -13.53 10.35
N GLU A 595 2.56 -14.33 9.47
CA GLU A 595 2.39 -15.79 9.48
C GLU A 595 3.74 -16.48 9.77
N PRO A 596 3.75 -17.51 10.62
CA PRO A 596 4.98 -18.23 10.91
C PRO A 596 5.54 -18.89 9.65
N GLY A 597 6.86 -18.91 9.50
CA GLY A 597 7.52 -19.49 8.32
C GLY A 597 7.47 -18.63 7.04
N ALA A 598 6.84 -17.45 7.05
CA ALA A 598 6.74 -16.55 5.89
C ALA A 598 7.95 -15.60 5.74
N ALA A 599 9.14 -15.96 6.25
CA ALA A 599 10.31 -15.10 6.18
C ALA A 599 10.92 -15.09 4.79
N TYR A 600 10.97 -13.94 4.13
CA TYR A 600 11.67 -13.77 2.86
C TYR A 600 13.16 -13.49 3.06
N GLN A 601 13.56 -13.05 4.26
CA GLN A 601 14.95 -12.81 4.61
C GLN A 601 15.25 -13.31 6.03
N THR A 602 16.42 -13.95 6.19
CA THR A 602 17.02 -14.23 7.50
C THR A 602 18.36 -13.51 7.58
N ILE A 603 18.54 -12.69 8.61
CA ILE A 603 19.71 -11.84 8.80
C ILE A 603 20.34 -12.19 10.15
N ALA A 604 21.66 -12.26 10.24
CA ALA A 604 22.30 -12.37 11.53
C ALA A 604 22.37 -11.00 12.20
N LEU A 605 21.96 -10.94 13.47
CA LEU A 605 22.10 -9.78 14.33
C LEU A 605 23.45 -9.89 15.08
N PRO A 606 24.36 -8.92 14.93
CA PRO A 606 25.57 -8.85 15.76
C PRO A 606 25.20 -8.54 17.22
N ASP A 607 26.15 -8.74 18.14
CA ASP A 607 26.15 -8.04 19.43
C ASP A 607 26.73 -6.63 19.20
N THR A 608 25.92 -5.59 19.36
CA THR A 608 26.39 -4.22 19.17
C THR A 608 26.90 -3.58 20.46
N HIS A 609 26.93 -4.34 21.56
CA HIS A 609 27.28 -3.86 22.90
C HIS A 609 26.50 -2.60 23.30
N GLY A 610 25.22 -2.54 22.91
CA GLY A 610 24.32 -1.42 23.16
C GLY A 610 24.54 -0.18 22.27
N GLN A 611 25.42 -0.24 21.28
CA GLN A 611 25.64 0.85 20.31
C GLN A 611 24.66 0.76 19.14
N TRP A 612 24.19 1.92 18.66
CA TRP A 612 23.30 1.97 17.50
C TRP A 612 24.09 1.75 16.20
N VAL A 613 23.62 0.83 15.37
CA VAL A 613 24.15 0.55 14.03
C VAL A 613 23.01 0.53 13.02
N ASN A 614 23.31 0.77 11.74
CA ASN A 614 22.34 0.54 10.66
C ASN A 614 22.64 -0.80 10.01
N LEU A 615 21.86 -1.83 10.36
CA LEU A 615 21.99 -3.17 9.79
C LEU A 615 21.28 -3.23 8.44
N ALA A 616 22.03 -3.40 7.35
CA ALA A 616 21.47 -3.48 6.01
C ALA A 616 20.83 -4.83 5.71
N TYR A 617 19.72 -4.79 4.97
CA TYR A 617 19.06 -5.95 4.41
C TYR A 617 18.42 -5.62 3.06
N SER A 618 18.03 -6.67 2.34
CA SER A 618 17.39 -6.53 1.03
C SER A 618 16.08 -7.31 0.95
N ASP A 619 15.13 -6.78 0.19
CA ASP A 619 13.95 -7.46 -0.30
C ASP A 619 14.07 -7.61 -1.83
N PRO A 620 14.69 -8.71 -2.32
CA PRO A 620 14.97 -8.88 -3.75
C PRO A 620 13.72 -9.11 -4.60
N ALA A 621 12.64 -9.61 -4.00
CA ALA A 621 11.35 -9.81 -4.68
C ALA A 621 10.51 -8.52 -4.72
N VAL A 622 10.87 -7.51 -3.91
CA VAL A 622 10.13 -6.25 -3.73
C VAL A 622 8.65 -6.55 -3.47
N HIS A 623 8.38 -7.19 -2.32
CA HIS A 623 7.02 -7.57 -1.95
C HIS A 623 6.10 -6.35 -1.96
N SER A 624 4.86 -6.51 -2.43
CA SER A 624 3.91 -5.40 -2.61
C SER A 624 3.33 -4.81 -1.31
N ALA A 625 3.56 -5.47 -0.17
CA ALA A 625 3.11 -5.00 1.13
C ALA A 625 3.87 -3.75 1.58
N TYR A 626 3.13 -2.77 2.11
CA TYR A 626 3.67 -1.54 2.71
C TYR A 626 3.97 -1.72 4.21
N THR A 627 4.07 -2.98 4.66
CA THR A 627 4.40 -3.39 6.03
C THR A 627 5.41 -4.53 6.01
N ASP A 628 6.38 -4.50 6.93
CA ASP A 628 7.26 -5.63 7.24
C ASP A 628 7.01 -6.14 8.67
N PHE A 629 7.23 -7.43 8.88
CA PHE A 629 7.13 -8.13 10.15
C PHE A 629 8.49 -8.66 10.57
N TYR A 630 8.82 -8.54 11.86
CA TYR A 630 10.15 -8.86 12.37
C TYR A 630 10.08 -9.87 13.52
N ALA A 631 10.86 -10.94 13.40
CA ALA A 631 11.03 -11.92 14.46
C ALA A 631 12.49 -12.02 14.91
N VAL A 632 12.75 -11.82 16.21
CA VAL A 632 14.09 -12.01 16.80
C VAL A 632 14.19 -13.39 17.41
N ILE A 633 15.08 -14.21 16.87
CA ILE A 633 15.30 -15.61 17.27
C ILE A 633 16.71 -15.78 17.84
N GLY A 634 16.81 -16.27 19.08
CA GLY A 634 18.09 -16.39 19.79
C GLY A 634 17.91 -16.76 21.25
N ASP A 635 18.98 -16.60 22.04
CA ASP A 635 18.92 -16.79 23.50
C ASP A 635 17.98 -15.77 24.13
N SER A 636 17.12 -16.19 25.07
CA SER A 636 16.15 -15.34 25.74
C SER A 636 16.75 -14.18 26.56
N ALA A 637 18.06 -14.20 26.86
CA ALA A 637 18.78 -13.09 27.46
C ALA A 637 19.11 -11.96 26.46
N VAL A 638 19.02 -12.24 25.15
CA VAL A 638 19.28 -11.26 24.10
C VAL A 638 18.09 -10.31 23.95
N THR A 639 18.41 -9.03 23.94
CA THR A 639 17.49 -7.93 23.68
C THR A 639 17.99 -7.13 22.48
N VAL A 640 17.07 -6.74 21.61
CA VAL A 640 17.31 -5.94 20.41
C VAL A 640 16.34 -4.77 20.42
N ASP A 641 16.87 -3.56 20.31
CA ASP A 641 16.09 -2.34 20.22
C ASP A 641 15.99 -1.91 18.74
N PHE A 642 14.79 -1.58 18.28
CA PHE A 642 14.51 -1.13 16.91
C PHE A 642 14.08 0.34 16.92
N ALA A 643 14.87 1.23 16.32
CA ALA A 643 14.57 2.66 16.28
C ALA A 643 13.87 3.08 14.98
N ALA A 644 14.44 2.73 13.83
CA ALA A 644 13.90 3.13 12.53
C ALA A 644 14.32 2.18 11.40
N LEU A 645 13.55 2.20 10.31
CA LEU A 645 13.98 1.70 9.01
C LEU A 645 14.50 2.87 8.15
N THR A 646 15.62 2.66 7.47
CA THR A 646 16.29 3.64 6.60
C THR A 646 16.27 3.18 5.14
N TYR A 647 16.01 4.10 4.21
CA TYR A 647 16.18 3.84 2.77
C TYR A 647 17.62 4.14 2.36
N PHE A 648 18.34 3.18 1.78
CA PHE A 648 19.72 3.43 1.34
C PHE A 648 19.80 3.92 -0.11
N ASN A 649 20.68 4.90 -0.35
CA ASN A 649 21.05 5.39 -1.69
C ASN A 649 19.86 5.86 -2.54
N GLN A 650 18.87 6.48 -1.88
CA GLN A 650 17.71 7.12 -2.49
C GLN A 650 17.77 8.64 -2.27
N PRO A 651 17.09 9.50 -3.07
CA PRO A 651 17.28 10.97 -3.05
C PRO A 651 17.16 11.68 -1.68
N SER A 652 16.41 11.13 -0.73
CA SER A 652 16.26 11.62 0.66
C SER A 652 16.51 10.53 1.71
N GLY A 653 17.10 9.42 1.26
CA GLY A 653 17.51 8.32 2.11
C GLY A 653 18.92 8.52 2.67
N THR A 654 19.33 7.59 3.53
CA THR A 654 20.71 7.53 4.02
C THR A 654 21.64 7.16 2.87
N GLN A 655 22.68 7.97 2.65
CA GLN A 655 23.70 7.69 1.64
C GLN A 655 24.81 6.84 2.25
N SER A 656 25.08 5.67 1.67
CA SER A 656 26.13 4.77 2.16
C SER A 656 26.62 3.85 1.05
N GLN A 657 27.93 3.67 0.95
CA GLN A 657 28.50 2.58 0.16
C GLN A 657 28.30 1.28 0.95
N VAL A 658 27.10 0.71 0.87
CA VAL A 658 26.72 -0.49 1.63
C VAL A 658 27.79 -1.57 1.42
N PRO A 659 28.38 -2.12 2.50
CA PRO A 659 29.37 -3.19 2.40
C PRO A 659 28.81 -4.39 1.63
N THR A 660 29.67 -5.12 0.93
CA THR A 660 29.27 -6.41 0.34
C THR A 660 30.19 -7.50 0.84
N ILE A 661 29.61 -8.67 1.09
CA ILE A 661 30.34 -9.88 1.50
C ILE A 661 30.04 -10.96 0.46
N ALA A 662 31.06 -11.36 -0.29
CA ALA A 662 30.99 -12.47 -1.22
C ALA A 662 31.95 -13.57 -0.78
N ILE A 663 31.46 -14.80 -0.73
CA ILE A 663 32.26 -15.99 -0.45
C ILE A 663 31.97 -17.00 -1.54
N SER A 664 33.01 -17.61 -2.09
CA SER A 664 32.84 -18.63 -3.12
C SER A 664 32.09 -19.84 -2.55
N ALA A 665 30.89 -20.10 -3.09
CA ALA A 665 30.04 -21.23 -2.70
C ALA A 665 30.63 -22.60 -3.10
N ALA A 666 31.71 -22.60 -3.89
CA ALA A 666 32.38 -23.80 -4.41
C ALA A 666 32.84 -24.79 -3.32
N HIS A 667 32.91 -24.37 -2.05
CA HIS A 667 33.39 -25.22 -0.96
C HIS A 667 32.45 -25.27 0.24
N SER A 668 31.12 -25.20 0.03
CA SER A 668 30.15 -25.39 1.12
C SER A 668 30.19 -26.79 1.73
N THR A 669 30.84 -27.76 1.05
CA THR A 669 31.16 -29.06 1.63
C THR A 669 32.65 -29.19 1.94
N VAL A 670 32.96 -29.64 3.15
CA VAL A 670 34.31 -29.92 3.63
C VAL A 670 34.40 -31.31 4.24
N LEU A 671 35.61 -31.85 4.35
CA LEU A 671 35.86 -33.18 4.93
C LEU A 671 36.43 -33.07 6.34
N VAL A 672 36.03 -33.99 7.22
CA VAL A 672 36.62 -34.10 8.57
C VAL A 672 38.14 -34.25 8.47
N GLY A 673 38.87 -33.43 9.24
CA GLY A 673 40.33 -33.46 9.32
C GLY A 673 41.06 -32.66 8.24
N GLU A 674 40.36 -32.13 7.23
CA GLU A 674 40.98 -31.35 6.15
C GLU A 674 40.95 -29.84 6.47
N GLN A 675 42.11 -29.19 6.43
CA GLN A 675 42.20 -27.74 6.58
C GLN A 675 41.62 -27.07 5.33
N THR A 676 40.55 -26.31 5.48
CA THR A 676 39.91 -25.59 4.37
C THR A 676 40.10 -24.09 4.52
N THR A 677 40.37 -23.41 3.40
CA THR A 677 40.44 -21.95 3.33
C THR A 677 39.47 -21.44 2.26
N TRP A 678 38.55 -20.55 2.64
CA TRP A 678 37.63 -19.88 1.71
C TRP A 678 38.09 -18.46 1.43
N PRO A 679 38.25 -18.06 0.16
CA PRO A 679 38.44 -16.66 -0.17
C PRO A 679 37.17 -15.87 0.16
N VAL A 680 37.35 -14.76 0.85
CA VAL A 680 36.30 -13.81 1.22
C VAL A 680 36.58 -12.49 0.51
N THR A 681 35.64 -12.03 -0.28
CA THR A 681 35.68 -10.71 -0.91
C THR A 681 34.75 -9.79 -0.15
N ILE A 682 35.35 -8.86 0.60
CA ILE A 682 34.63 -7.77 1.25
C ILE A 682 34.97 -6.47 0.52
N THR A 683 33.95 -5.69 0.20
CA THR A 683 34.13 -4.35 -0.38
C THR A 683 33.39 -3.30 0.44
N ASN A 684 33.84 -2.05 0.34
CA ASN A 684 33.27 -0.89 1.04
C ASN A 684 33.18 -1.07 2.56
N ALA A 685 34.12 -1.76 3.20
CA ALA A 685 34.16 -1.96 4.65
C ALA A 685 35.44 -1.39 5.24
N ALA A 686 35.32 -0.75 6.40
CA ALA A 686 36.44 -0.32 7.24
C ALA A 686 36.83 -1.41 8.26
N LYS A 687 35.86 -2.23 8.68
CA LYS A 687 36.01 -3.31 9.67
C LYS A 687 35.33 -4.58 9.19
N GLN A 688 35.86 -5.71 9.63
CA GLN A 688 35.33 -7.03 9.33
C GLN A 688 35.63 -8.00 10.47
N GLU A 689 34.71 -8.91 10.73
CA GLU A 689 34.85 -9.86 11.84
C GLU A 689 34.06 -11.15 11.59
N LEU A 690 34.54 -12.24 12.21
CA LEU A 690 33.78 -13.47 12.38
C LEU A 690 32.93 -13.34 13.65
N LEU A 691 31.66 -12.99 13.49
CA LEU A 691 30.71 -12.83 14.60
C LEU A 691 30.46 -14.15 15.34
N SER A 692 30.33 -15.24 14.59
CA SER A 692 30.16 -16.59 15.13
C SER A 692 30.64 -17.64 14.13
N GLY A 693 31.01 -18.81 14.64
CA GLY A 693 31.43 -19.93 13.82
C GLY A 693 31.69 -21.17 14.68
N PRO A 694 31.85 -22.36 14.06
CA PRO A 694 32.27 -23.56 14.75
C PRO A 694 33.65 -23.38 15.41
N ALA A 695 33.90 -24.14 16.47
CA ALA A 695 35.16 -24.09 17.20
C ALA A 695 36.36 -24.30 16.25
N GLY A 696 37.39 -23.47 16.41
CA GLY A 696 38.60 -23.49 15.58
C GLY A 696 38.48 -22.75 14.25
N MET A 697 37.31 -22.21 13.89
CA MET A 697 37.17 -21.36 12.71
C MET A 697 37.74 -19.96 12.97
N THR A 698 38.48 -19.43 12.00
CA THR A 698 39.08 -18.09 12.09
C THR A 698 38.89 -17.32 10.78
N LEU A 699 38.65 -16.02 10.89
CA LEU A 699 38.76 -15.08 9.77
C LEU A 699 40.16 -14.44 9.85
N ALA A 700 40.93 -14.51 8.76
CA ALA A 700 42.25 -13.92 8.70
C ALA A 700 42.19 -12.41 8.99
N ALA A 701 43.26 -11.86 9.58
CA ALA A 701 43.31 -10.43 9.98
C ALA A 701 43.06 -9.46 8.81
N ASN A 702 43.42 -9.85 7.58
CA ASN A 702 43.15 -9.06 6.37
C ASN A 702 41.69 -9.18 5.88
N GLY A 703 40.86 -10.03 6.50
CA GLY A 703 39.47 -10.33 6.16
C GLY A 703 39.26 -11.05 4.84
N ARG A 704 40.34 -11.51 4.19
CA ARG A 704 40.28 -12.09 2.84
C ARG A 704 40.18 -13.61 2.83
N SER A 705 40.33 -14.25 3.97
CA SER A 705 40.17 -15.71 4.05
C SER A 705 39.55 -16.19 5.35
N LEU A 706 38.56 -17.05 5.24
CA LEU A 706 37.98 -17.83 6.33
C LEU A 706 38.69 -19.18 6.37
N GLN A 707 39.10 -19.66 7.54
CA GLN A 707 39.89 -20.88 7.70
C GLN A 707 39.28 -21.78 8.76
N TRP A 708 39.20 -23.08 8.49
CA TRP A 708 38.67 -24.05 9.44
C TRP A 708 39.14 -25.47 9.13
N GLN A 709 39.41 -26.25 10.19
CA GLN A 709 39.60 -27.71 10.12
C GLN A 709 38.52 -28.39 10.98
N PRO A 710 37.48 -28.98 10.35
CA PRO A 710 36.40 -29.59 11.09
C PRO A 710 36.83 -30.93 11.69
N THR A 711 36.42 -31.21 12.93
CA THR A 711 36.72 -32.49 13.61
C THR A 711 35.55 -33.47 13.60
N LYS A 712 34.36 -33.04 13.19
CA LYS A 712 33.14 -33.84 13.21
C LYS A 712 32.21 -33.51 12.04
N ALA A 713 31.65 -34.53 11.41
CA ALA A 713 30.64 -34.39 10.37
C ALA A 713 29.35 -33.73 10.92
N GLY A 714 28.65 -32.98 10.07
CA GLY A 714 27.43 -32.26 10.43
C GLY A 714 27.25 -30.95 9.68
N THR A 715 26.16 -30.23 9.98
CA THR A 715 25.90 -28.90 9.45
C THR A 715 26.26 -27.85 10.49
N TYR A 716 27.02 -26.85 10.06
CA TYR A 716 27.50 -25.75 10.90
C TYR A 716 27.13 -24.43 10.27
N GLU A 717 27.01 -23.40 11.09
CA GLU A 717 26.82 -22.03 10.63
C GLU A 717 27.97 -21.15 11.08
N ALA A 718 28.35 -20.21 10.21
CA ALA A 718 29.26 -19.13 10.52
C ALA A 718 28.67 -17.81 10.06
N VAL A 719 29.01 -16.72 10.74
CA VAL A 719 28.52 -15.39 10.41
C VAL A 719 29.69 -14.43 10.29
N ILE A 720 29.81 -13.79 9.15
CA ILE A 720 30.76 -12.69 8.92
C ILE A 720 30.01 -11.37 8.93
N ALA A 721 30.57 -10.36 9.57
CA ALA A 721 30.14 -8.97 9.47
C ALA A 721 31.16 -8.11 8.73
N ALA A 722 30.65 -7.12 8.02
CA ALA A 722 31.42 -6.05 7.40
C ALA A 722 30.76 -4.71 7.76
N ASP A 723 31.56 -3.75 8.21
CA ASP A 723 31.12 -2.45 8.72
C ASP A 723 31.94 -1.33 8.08
N ASN A 724 31.28 -0.26 7.65
CA ASN A 724 31.88 0.94 7.08
C ASN A 724 31.71 2.19 7.95
N ASP A 725 31.48 1.98 9.25
CA ASP A 725 31.14 2.97 10.29
C ASP A 725 29.76 3.61 10.15
N THR A 726 29.08 3.43 9.00
CA THR A 726 27.72 3.93 8.74
C THR A 726 26.70 2.80 8.66
N THR A 727 27.11 1.65 8.14
CA THR A 727 26.27 0.51 7.77
C THR A 727 27.00 -0.79 8.04
N VAL A 728 26.28 -1.72 8.67
CA VAL A 728 26.73 -3.09 8.92
C VAL A 728 25.99 -4.04 8.00
N VAL A 729 26.70 -4.97 7.37
CA VAL A 729 26.13 -6.11 6.65
C VAL A 729 26.60 -7.39 7.30
N THR A 730 25.69 -8.35 7.46
CA THR A 730 26.02 -9.70 7.93
C THR A 730 25.74 -10.73 6.85
N LYS A 731 26.57 -11.78 6.81
CA LYS A 731 26.39 -12.93 5.92
C LYS A 731 26.40 -14.22 6.75
N ILE A 732 25.28 -14.92 6.74
CA ILE A 732 25.17 -16.29 7.27
C ILE A 732 25.73 -17.26 6.22
N LEU A 733 26.59 -18.16 6.67
CA LEU A 733 27.19 -19.23 5.89
C LEU A 733 26.78 -20.56 6.49
N THR A 734 26.14 -21.40 5.70
CA THR A 734 25.86 -22.80 6.08
C THR A 734 26.91 -23.70 5.47
N LEU A 735 27.61 -24.45 6.32
CA LEU A 735 28.72 -25.33 5.96
C LEU A 735 28.35 -26.77 6.29
N THR A 736 28.53 -27.66 5.33
CA THR A 736 28.26 -29.09 5.46
C THR A 736 29.59 -29.84 5.58
N VAL A 737 29.83 -30.48 6.71
CA VAL A 737 31.00 -31.34 6.91
C VAL A 737 30.61 -32.79 6.66
N ALA A 738 31.24 -33.42 5.68
CA ALA A 738 31.11 -34.85 5.41
C ALA A 738 32.25 -35.64 6.08
N GLN A 739 31.98 -36.89 6.44
CA GLN A 739 32.96 -37.74 7.11
C GLN A 739 34.15 -38.10 6.21
N ASN A 740 33.89 -38.30 4.92
CA ASN A 740 34.87 -38.66 3.89
C ASN A 740 34.30 -38.36 2.49
N ARG A 741 35.10 -38.59 1.44
CA ARG A 741 34.71 -38.34 0.04
C ARG A 741 33.44 -39.10 -0.37
N GLN A 742 33.31 -40.35 0.03
CA GLN A 742 32.12 -41.16 -0.29
C GLN A 742 30.86 -40.57 0.30
N ALA A 743 30.87 -40.24 1.61
CA ALA A 743 29.73 -39.62 2.27
C ALA A 743 29.36 -38.26 1.66
N ALA A 744 30.36 -37.47 1.22
CA ALA A 744 30.14 -36.19 0.55
C ALA A 744 29.45 -36.38 -0.82
N TYR A 745 29.91 -37.35 -1.60
CA TYR A 745 29.29 -37.72 -2.88
C TYR A 745 27.88 -38.23 -2.67
N ASP A 746 27.66 -39.19 -1.76
CA ASP A 746 26.34 -39.78 -1.50
C ASP A 746 25.33 -38.70 -1.10
N GLN A 747 25.74 -37.73 -0.28
CA GLN A 747 24.89 -36.62 0.13
C GLN A 747 24.48 -35.72 -1.05
N VAL A 748 25.40 -35.42 -1.98
CA VAL A 748 25.09 -34.61 -3.17
C VAL A 748 24.28 -35.42 -4.17
N HIS A 749 24.66 -36.67 -4.44
CA HIS A 749 23.98 -37.55 -5.38
C HIS A 749 22.55 -37.87 -4.94
N ALA A 750 22.29 -37.95 -3.63
CA ALA A 750 20.94 -38.12 -3.08
C ALA A 750 19.99 -36.94 -3.42
N THR A 751 20.50 -35.79 -3.86
CA THR A 751 19.69 -34.65 -4.31
C THR A 751 19.28 -34.72 -5.78
N VAL A 752 19.80 -35.70 -6.55
CA VAL A 752 19.34 -35.96 -7.91
C VAL A 752 17.88 -36.38 -7.88
N SER A 753 17.05 -35.72 -8.67
CA SER A 753 15.63 -36.03 -8.76
C SER A 753 15.43 -37.41 -9.38
N LYS A 754 14.40 -38.11 -8.90
CA LYS A 754 13.92 -39.35 -9.53
C LYS A 754 13.08 -39.09 -10.78
N GLN A 755 12.68 -37.83 -11.01
CA GLN A 755 11.91 -37.42 -12.20
C GLN A 755 12.83 -37.33 -13.42
N PRO A 756 12.33 -37.59 -14.63
CA PRO A 756 13.13 -37.53 -15.84
C PRO A 756 13.56 -36.09 -16.17
N TYR A 757 14.83 -35.96 -16.54
CA TYR A 757 15.48 -34.72 -16.96
C TYR A 757 15.45 -34.54 -18.47
N THR A 758 15.60 -33.30 -18.94
CA THR A 758 15.79 -33.02 -20.37
C THR A 758 17.07 -33.68 -20.90
N PRO A 759 17.18 -34.06 -22.19
CA PRO A 759 18.36 -34.74 -22.72
C PRO A 759 19.65 -33.95 -22.52
N THR A 760 19.59 -32.62 -22.66
CA THR A 760 20.69 -31.70 -22.36
C THR A 760 21.14 -31.80 -20.90
N SER A 761 20.18 -31.83 -19.97
CA SER A 761 20.46 -31.94 -18.54
C SER A 761 21.03 -33.31 -18.18
N VAL A 762 20.51 -34.40 -18.75
CA VAL A 762 21.05 -35.75 -18.58
C VAL A 762 22.52 -35.81 -19.01
N SER A 763 22.86 -35.29 -20.19
CA SER A 763 24.25 -35.30 -20.69
C SER A 763 25.20 -34.54 -19.75
N LYS A 764 24.81 -33.34 -19.30
CA LYS A 764 25.60 -32.53 -18.36
C LYS A 764 25.74 -33.22 -16.99
N LEU A 765 24.64 -33.80 -16.48
CA LEU A 765 24.63 -34.52 -15.20
C LEU A 765 25.55 -35.73 -15.23
N THR A 766 25.49 -36.56 -16.28
CA THR A 766 26.37 -37.72 -16.44
C THR A 766 27.83 -37.30 -16.50
N GLN A 767 28.16 -36.29 -17.30
CA GLN A 767 29.54 -35.80 -17.41
C GLN A 767 30.07 -35.30 -16.06
N ALA A 768 29.27 -34.51 -15.33
CA ALA A 768 29.65 -33.99 -14.03
C ALA A 768 29.77 -35.10 -12.98
N ASN A 769 28.84 -36.06 -12.97
CA ASN A 769 28.88 -37.23 -12.09
C ASN A 769 30.16 -38.05 -12.30
N ASP A 770 30.49 -38.39 -13.55
CA ASP A 770 31.68 -39.16 -13.90
C ASP A 770 32.98 -38.48 -13.46
N ALA A 771 33.02 -37.14 -13.51
CA ALA A 771 34.16 -36.36 -13.04
C ALA A 771 34.36 -36.51 -11.52
N VAL A 772 33.29 -36.50 -10.73
CA VAL A 772 33.38 -36.71 -9.27
C VAL A 772 33.75 -38.15 -8.92
N VAL A 773 33.10 -39.13 -9.57
CA VAL A 773 33.30 -40.56 -9.29
C VAL A 773 34.75 -40.97 -9.50
N LYS A 774 35.41 -40.44 -10.55
CA LYS A 774 36.84 -40.70 -10.81
C LYS A 774 37.76 -40.26 -9.67
N LEU A 775 37.36 -39.26 -8.88
CA LEU A 775 38.14 -38.67 -7.80
C LEU A 775 37.79 -39.22 -6.41
N LEU A 776 36.89 -40.21 -6.31
CA LEU A 776 36.50 -40.81 -5.03
C LEU A 776 37.66 -41.55 -4.35
N SER A 777 38.48 -42.27 -5.12
CA SER A 777 39.57 -43.12 -4.61
C SER A 777 40.98 -42.59 -4.92
N THR A 778 41.12 -41.62 -5.83
CA THR A 778 42.42 -41.07 -6.29
C THR A 778 42.34 -39.54 -6.49
N GLY A 779 43.48 -38.85 -6.60
CA GLY A 779 43.55 -37.39 -6.82
C GLY A 779 43.53 -36.54 -5.54
N SER A 780 43.78 -35.23 -5.68
CA SER A 780 43.83 -34.30 -4.55
C SER A 780 42.43 -34.04 -3.96
N THR A 781 42.38 -33.63 -2.69
CA THR A 781 41.10 -33.28 -2.04
C THR A 781 40.46 -32.04 -2.69
N ASP A 782 41.28 -31.08 -3.12
CA ASP A 782 40.82 -29.88 -3.81
C ASP A 782 40.16 -30.21 -5.15
N ASP A 783 40.77 -31.09 -5.97
CA ASP A 783 40.18 -31.54 -7.24
C ASP A 783 38.83 -32.25 -7.01
N PHE A 784 38.76 -33.11 -5.99
CA PHE A 784 37.53 -33.81 -5.62
C PHE A 784 36.42 -32.82 -5.22
N LEU A 785 36.71 -31.87 -4.33
CA LEU A 785 35.73 -30.89 -3.85
C LEU A 785 35.27 -29.94 -4.97
N ALA A 786 36.19 -29.52 -5.85
CA ALA A 786 35.85 -28.72 -7.02
C ALA A 786 34.91 -29.48 -7.98
N ALA A 787 35.20 -30.75 -8.27
CA ALA A 787 34.32 -31.59 -9.08
C ALA A 787 32.95 -31.80 -8.40
N LEU A 788 32.92 -32.05 -7.09
CA LEU A 788 31.69 -32.23 -6.31
C LEU A 788 30.81 -30.97 -6.35
N ALA A 789 31.42 -29.79 -6.25
CA ALA A 789 30.72 -28.52 -6.35
C ALA A 789 30.18 -28.26 -7.76
N ALA A 790 30.95 -28.59 -8.80
CA ALA A 790 30.48 -28.54 -10.18
C ALA A 790 29.30 -29.50 -10.40
N TYR A 791 29.34 -30.69 -9.82
CA TYR A 791 28.23 -31.64 -9.88
C TYR A 791 26.98 -31.14 -9.18
N ARG A 792 27.09 -30.61 -7.95
CA ARG A 792 25.98 -29.96 -7.25
C ARG A 792 25.36 -28.82 -8.07
N THR A 793 26.19 -27.94 -8.62
CA THR A 793 25.74 -26.83 -9.47
C THR A 793 25.00 -27.37 -10.70
N THR A 794 25.50 -28.45 -11.29
CA THR A 794 24.85 -29.11 -12.42
C THR A 794 23.50 -29.72 -12.03
N ILE A 795 23.38 -30.33 -10.84
CA ILE A 795 22.09 -30.84 -10.31
C ILE A 795 21.08 -29.71 -10.13
N GLN A 796 21.50 -28.58 -9.57
CA GLN A 796 20.64 -27.42 -9.34
C GLN A 796 20.17 -26.77 -10.65
N ALA A 797 21.01 -26.77 -11.69
CA ALA A 797 20.68 -26.23 -13.00
C ALA A 797 19.99 -27.24 -13.94
N ALA A 798 19.85 -28.50 -13.52
CA ALA A 798 19.29 -29.54 -14.36
C ALA A 798 17.77 -29.41 -14.46
N GLU A 799 17.26 -29.36 -15.68
CA GLU A 799 15.85 -29.14 -15.97
C GLU A 799 15.09 -30.47 -16.04
N LEU A 800 14.08 -30.60 -15.19
CA LEU A 800 13.08 -31.68 -15.28
C LEU A 800 12.20 -31.51 -16.50
N ILE A 801 11.78 -32.62 -17.10
CA ILE A 801 10.73 -32.61 -18.13
C ILE A 801 9.41 -32.16 -17.50
N ASN A 802 9.05 -32.72 -16.33
CA ASN A 802 7.80 -32.47 -15.62
C ASN A 802 8.06 -31.93 -14.21
N PRO A 803 8.47 -30.65 -14.05
CA PRO A 803 8.47 -30.01 -12.75
C PRO A 803 7.01 -29.83 -12.30
N THR A 804 6.67 -30.26 -11.08
CA THR A 804 5.30 -30.19 -10.55
C THR A 804 5.21 -29.35 -9.29
N LEU A 805 4.01 -28.83 -9.05
CA LEU A 805 3.62 -28.16 -7.82
C LEU A 805 3.04 -29.19 -6.83
N SER A 806 2.75 -28.74 -5.60
CA SER A 806 2.21 -29.61 -4.55
C SER A 806 0.82 -30.17 -4.87
N ASP A 807 0.05 -29.52 -5.74
CA ASP A 807 -1.26 -29.98 -6.21
C ASP A 807 -1.16 -30.96 -7.41
N GLY A 808 0.06 -31.26 -7.88
CA GLY A 808 0.32 -32.13 -9.01
C GLY A 808 0.22 -31.46 -10.38
N SER A 809 -0.11 -30.16 -10.45
CA SER A 809 -0.09 -29.41 -11.71
C SER A 809 1.34 -29.09 -12.16
N LEU A 810 1.51 -28.81 -13.46
CA LEU A 810 2.80 -28.48 -14.06
C LEU A 810 3.29 -27.10 -13.58
N ASN A 811 4.50 -27.04 -13.01
CA ASN A 811 5.19 -25.79 -12.72
C ASN A 811 5.83 -25.24 -14.01
N TYR A 812 5.02 -24.64 -14.88
CA TYR A 812 5.50 -24.09 -16.15
C TYR A 812 6.37 -22.82 -16.00
N ALA A 813 6.52 -22.30 -14.78
CA ALA A 813 7.40 -21.19 -14.44
C ALA A 813 8.74 -21.65 -13.83
N ALA A 814 8.99 -22.96 -13.73
CA ALA A 814 10.18 -23.51 -13.08
C ALA A 814 11.49 -23.06 -13.73
N TYR A 815 11.47 -22.83 -15.05
CA TYR A 815 12.64 -22.41 -15.83
C TYR A 815 12.28 -21.23 -16.74
N PRO A 816 13.21 -20.27 -16.97
CA PRO A 816 12.93 -19.07 -17.78
C PRO A 816 12.44 -19.36 -19.20
N ASP A 817 12.94 -20.43 -19.82
CA ASP A 817 12.64 -20.78 -21.22
C ASP A 817 11.60 -21.89 -21.36
N MET A 818 10.94 -22.28 -20.27
CA MET A 818 9.96 -23.38 -20.29
C MET A 818 8.69 -23.01 -21.05
N VAL A 819 8.25 -21.76 -20.93
CA VAL A 819 7.10 -21.20 -21.66
C VAL A 819 7.43 -19.81 -22.15
N THR A 820 7.25 -19.59 -23.44
CA THR A 820 7.18 -18.23 -24.02
C THR A 820 5.73 -17.79 -24.06
N THR A 821 5.46 -16.57 -23.57
CA THR A 821 4.11 -16.01 -23.52
C THR A 821 3.85 -14.99 -24.61
N TYR A 822 2.65 -15.05 -25.20
CA TYR A 822 2.13 -14.07 -26.14
C TYR A 822 0.78 -13.52 -25.66
N VAL A 823 0.54 -12.26 -25.98
CA VAL A 823 -0.75 -11.58 -25.78
C VAL A 823 -1.21 -11.11 -27.15
N GLY A 824 -2.28 -11.71 -27.67
CA GLY A 824 -2.55 -11.72 -29.11
C GLY A 824 -1.35 -12.31 -29.87
N ASP A 825 -0.85 -11.60 -30.87
CA ASP A 825 0.30 -12.03 -31.68
C ASP A 825 1.65 -11.45 -31.20
N GLN A 826 1.66 -10.74 -30.06
CA GLN A 826 2.87 -10.09 -29.54
C GLN A 826 3.46 -10.88 -28.38
N GLN A 827 4.75 -11.18 -28.46
CA GLN A 827 5.48 -11.73 -27.33
C GLN A 827 5.47 -10.72 -26.17
N ARG A 828 5.15 -11.20 -24.97
CA ARG A 828 5.12 -10.40 -23.75
C ARG A 828 5.83 -11.17 -22.65
N THR A 829 6.59 -10.47 -21.82
CA THR A 829 7.06 -11.02 -20.55
C THR A 829 5.92 -10.94 -19.55
N ILE A 830 5.49 -12.10 -19.04
CA ILE A 830 4.44 -12.22 -18.03
C ILE A 830 5.07 -12.81 -16.77
N ASN A 831 4.65 -12.36 -15.60
CA ASN A 831 5.07 -13.00 -14.35
C ASN A 831 4.32 -14.32 -14.16
N LEU A 832 4.88 -15.41 -14.70
CA LEU A 832 4.29 -16.74 -14.61
C LEU A 832 4.24 -17.30 -13.19
N THR A 833 5.15 -16.87 -12.30
CA THR A 833 5.15 -17.36 -10.91
C THR A 833 3.92 -16.90 -10.13
N SER A 834 3.42 -15.69 -10.42
CA SER A 834 2.19 -15.15 -9.83
C SER A 834 0.92 -15.87 -10.26
N LEU A 835 0.95 -16.73 -11.28
CA LEU A 835 -0.19 -17.57 -11.68
C LEU A 835 -0.19 -18.94 -10.98
N LEU A 836 0.79 -19.19 -10.12
CA LEU A 836 1.08 -20.49 -9.52
C LEU A 836 1.31 -20.42 -8.00
N ASP A 837 1.20 -19.25 -7.38
CA ASP A 837 1.65 -18.99 -6.01
C ASP A 837 0.61 -19.32 -4.92
N ASN A 838 -0.58 -19.77 -5.31
CA ASN A 838 -1.73 -20.02 -4.43
C ASN A 838 -2.25 -18.73 -3.76
N ASN A 839 -2.00 -17.57 -4.37
CA ASN A 839 -2.50 -16.29 -3.92
C ASN A 839 -3.43 -15.71 -4.99
N PRO A 840 -4.76 -15.81 -4.83
CA PRO A 840 -5.68 -15.26 -5.82
C PRO A 840 -5.69 -13.73 -5.87
N GLY A 841 -4.98 -13.03 -4.98
CA GLY A 841 -4.75 -11.59 -5.08
C GLY A 841 -3.56 -11.22 -5.99
N SER A 842 -2.67 -12.17 -6.29
CA SER A 842 -1.59 -12.00 -7.25
C SER A 842 -2.15 -11.79 -8.66
N THR A 843 -1.36 -11.16 -9.52
CA THR A 843 -1.74 -10.87 -10.90
C THR A 843 -0.54 -11.07 -11.81
N ASN A 844 -0.82 -11.54 -13.02
CA ASN A 844 0.18 -11.62 -14.08
C ASN A 844 0.26 -10.34 -14.91
N GLY A 845 -0.72 -9.43 -14.75
CA GLY A 845 -0.86 -8.13 -15.41
C GLY A 845 -2.20 -7.95 -16.14
N ASP A 846 -2.58 -6.70 -16.38
CA ASP A 846 -3.78 -6.34 -17.15
C ASP A 846 -3.51 -6.43 -18.66
N PHE A 847 -3.88 -7.55 -19.29
CA PHE A 847 -3.62 -7.84 -20.71
C PHE A 847 -4.88 -7.99 -21.54
N LYS A 848 -4.79 -7.98 -22.88
CA LYS A 848 -5.94 -8.32 -23.74
C LYS A 848 -5.99 -9.82 -24.03
N ALA A 849 -7.18 -10.40 -24.15
CA ALA A 849 -7.30 -11.76 -24.67
C ALA A 849 -6.91 -11.81 -26.16
N PRO A 850 -6.36 -12.94 -26.64
CA PRO A 850 -5.95 -14.12 -25.87
C PRO A 850 -4.57 -14.02 -25.22
N GLN A 851 -4.34 -14.82 -24.16
CA GLN A 851 -2.99 -15.19 -23.70
C GLN A 851 -2.60 -16.55 -24.28
N ILE A 852 -1.39 -16.69 -24.80
CA ILE A 852 -0.89 -17.93 -25.43
C ILE A 852 0.41 -18.35 -24.75
N PHE A 853 0.49 -19.62 -24.36
CA PHE A 853 1.69 -20.28 -23.84
C PHE A 853 2.28 -21.15 -24.94
N ASP A 854 3.53 -20.89 -25.34
CA ASP A 854 4.33 -21.72 -26.24
C ASP A 854 5.38 -22.50 -25.44
N PHE A 855 5.29 -23.82 -25.45
CA PHE A 855 6.24 -24.71 -24.78
C PHE A 855 7.53 -24.98 -25.58
N GLY A 856 7.67 -24.35 -26.74
CA GLY A 856 8.84 -24.44 -27.60
C GLY A 856 8.79 -25.59 -28.61
N PRO A 857 9.73 -25.62 -29.57
CA PRO A 857 9.70 -26.58 -30.66
C PRO A 857 9.90 -28.03 -30.20
N ASP A 858 10.68 -28.25 -29.14
CA ASP A 858 11.10 -29.58 -28.67
C ASP A 858 10.14 -30.23 -27.67
N PHE A 859 9.14 -29.49 -27.19
CA PHE A 859 8.21 -29.97 -26.16
C PHE A 859 6.76 -29.86 -26.59
N ARG A 860 5.95 -30.78 -26.09
CA ARG A 860 4.48 -30.74 -26.15
C ARG A 860 3.92 -30.99 -24.76
N VAL A 861 2.76 -30.45 -24.46
CA VAL A 861 2.01 -30.70 -23.24
C VAL A 861 0.74 -31.47 -23.56
N ARG A 862 0.48 -32.56 -22.84
CA ARG A 862 -0.75 -33.34 -22.88
C ARG A 862 -1.59 -32.97 -21.65
N PRO A 863 -2.44 -31.94 -21.73
CA PRO A 863 -3.26 -31.52 -20.60
C PRO A 863 -4.42 -32.51 -20.38
N THR A 864 -4.77 -32.73 -19.12
CA THR A 864 -5.94 -33.54 -18.69
C THR A 864 -7.06 -32.68 -18.15
N SER A 865 -6.72 -31.55 -17.53
CA SER A 865 -7.66 -30.51 -17.10
C SER A 865 -6.93 -29.18 -16.87
N PHE A 866 -7.69 -28.10 -16.75
CA PHE A 866 -7.20 -26.81 -16.30
C PHE A 866 -7.89 -26.41 -15.00
N MET A 867 -7.21 -25.65 -14.14
CA MET A 867 -7.89 -24.82 -13.15
C MET A 867 -7.58 -23.36 -13.46
N ILE A 868 -8.62 -22.54 -13.53
CA ILE A 868 -8.49 -21.09 -13.70
C ILE A 868 -9.17 -20.41 -12.51
N GLN A 869 -8.48 -19.46 -11.90
CA GLN A 869 -9.05 -18.61 -10.87
C GLN A 869 -8.93 -17.14 -11.31
N ALA A 870 -10.05 -16.41 -11.21
CA ALA A 870 -10.03 -14.98 -11.40
C ALA A 870 -9.17 -14.31 -10.32
N ARG A 871 -8.55 -13.17 -10.65
CA ARG A 871 -7.98 -12.33 -9.61
C ARG A 871 -9.08 -11.89 -8.64
N THR A 872 -8.76 -11.91 -7.36
CA THR A 872 -9.65 -11.48 -6.28
C THR A 872 -10.17 -10.09 -6.60
N GLY A 873 -11.49 -9.96 -6.69
CA GLY A 873 -12.19 -8.72 -7.01
C GLY A 873 -12.42 -8.38 -8.46
N PHE A 874 -11.95 -9.22 -9.37
CA PHE A 874 -12.15 -9.02 -10.79
C PHE A 874 -12.65 -10.31 -11.45
N PRO A 875 -13.75 -10.93 -10.96
CA PRO A 875 -14.27 -12.19 -11.51
C PRO A 875 -14.63 -12.07 -13.00
N ASN A 876 -15.12 -10.89 -13.40
CA ASN A 876 -15.43 -10.53 -14.78
C ASN A 876 -14.22 -10.68 -15.71
N ARG A 877 -12.99 -10.39 -15.25
CA ARG A 877 -11.77 -10.43 -16.08
C ARG A 877 -11.32 -11.84 -16.45
N SER A 878 -11.90 -12.87 -15.84
CA SER A 878 -11.71 -14.25 -16.26
C SER A 878 -12.94 -14.85 -16.95
N GLN A 879 -14.11 -14.21 -16.85
CA GLN A 879 -15.38 -14.76 -17.33
C GLN A 879 -15.34 -15.06 -18.84
N GLY A 880 -15.91 -16.19 -19.23
CA GLY A 880 -16.03 -16.59 -20.64
C GLY A 880 -14.79 -17.23 -21.23
N THR A 881 -13.81 -17.60 -20.40
CA THR A 881 -12.53 -18.18 -20.84
C THR A 881 -12.69 -19.66 -21.20
N ASN A 882 -12.26 -20.02 -22.40
CA ASN A 882 -11.98 -21.39 -22.83
C ASN A 882 -10.49 -21.57 -23.11
N VAL A 883 -10.02 -22.83 -23.08
CA VAL A 883 -8.63 -23.17 -23.43
C VAL A 883 -8.59 -23.96 -24.74
N TYR A 884 -7.66 -23.58 -25.62
CA TYR A 884 -7.43 -24.18 -26.92
C TYR A 884 -6.01 -24.73 -27.03
N GLY A 885 -5.84 -25.86 -27.72
CA GLY A 885 -4.55 -26.47 -28.03
C GLY A 885 -4.18 -26.28 -29.50
N SER A 886 -2.89 -26.13 -29.81
CA SER A 886 -2.37 -26.10 -31.19
C SER A 886 -0.97 -26.71 -31.30
N LEU A 887 -0.64 -27.26 -32.48
CA LEU A 887 0.71 -27.72 -32.82
C LEU A 887 1.52 -26.67 -33.60
N ASP A 888 0.85 -25.79 -34.34
CA ASP A 888 1.45 -24.85 -35.31
C ASP A 888 1.21 -23.37 -34.94
N GLY A 889 0.41 -23.10 -33.89
CA GLY A 889 0.02 -21.76 -33.45
C GLY A 889 -1.04 -21.10 -34.34
N LYS A 890 -1.53 -21.80 -35.37
CA LYS A 890 -2.47 -21.29 -36.38
C LYS A 890 -3.79 -22.03 -36.33
N THR A 891 -3.73 -23.36 -36.26
CA THR A 891 -4.88 -24.25 -36.20
C THR A 891 -5.16 -24.59 -34.73
N TRP A 892 -6.34 -24.20 -34.24
CA TRP A 892 -6.69 -24.30 -32.82
C TRP A 892 -7.83 -25.29 -32.58
N THR A 893 -7.65 -26.20 -31.62
CA THR A 893 -8.68 -27.14 -31.14
C THR A 893 -9.18 -26.69 -29.78
N LYS A 894 -10.50 -26.48 -29.62
CA LYS A 894 -11.10 -26.17 -28.31
C LYS A 894 -11.01 -27.38 -27.39
N LEU A 895 -10.31 -27.25 -26.26
CA LEU A 895 -10.05 -28.34 -25.31
C LEU A 895 -11.13 -28.42 -24.23
N THR A 896 -11.47 -27.29 -23.61
CA THR A 896 -12.39 -27.24 -22.47
C THR A 896 -13.83 -27.52 -22.87
N GLU A 897 -14.55 -28.25 -22.02
CA GLU A 897 -15.98 -28.59 -22.24
C GLU A 897 -16.91 -27.41 -21.94
N HIS A 898 -16.54 -26.58 -20.95
CA HIS A 898 -17.24 -25.35 -20.58
C HIS A 898 -16.27 -24.19 -20.37
N MET A 899 -16.82 -22.97 -20.35
CA MET A 899 -16.11 -21.73 -20.08
C MET A 899 -16.17 -21.38 -18.59
N THR A 900 -15.30 -20.48 -18.14
CA THR A 900 -15.36 -19.90 -16.79
C THR A 900 -16.60 -19.01 -16.61
N ALA A 901 -17.22 -19.10 -15.43
CA ALA A 901 -18.26 -18.20 -14.96
C ALA A 901 -17.67 -16.95 -14.27
N CYS A 902 -18.52 -15.94 -14.01
CA CYS A 902 -18.16 -14.73 -13.25
C CYS A 902 -18.11 -15.02 -11.73
N VAL A 903 -17.10 -15.76 -11.29
CA VAL A 903 -16.87 -16.09 -9.87
C VAL A 903 -15.39 -15.98 -9.51
N THR A 904 -15.09 -15.70 -8.24
CA THR A 904 -13.72 -15.53 -7.72
C THR A 904 -13.09 -16.83 -7.21
N THR A 905 -13.89 -17.91 -7.07
CA THR A 905 -13.40 -19.23 -6.66
C THR A 905 -12.68 -19.94 -7.81
N PRO A 906 -11.70 -20.83 -7.53
CA PRO A 906 -11.07 -21.66 -8.56
C PRO A 906 -12.09 -22.48 -9.35
N GLN A 907 -11.97 -22.50 -10.67
CA GLN A 907 -12.84 -23.24 -11.58
C GLN A 907 -12.03 -24.31 -12.30
N THR A 908 -12.37 -25.57 -12.10
CA THR A 908 -11.76 -26.68 -12.85
C THR A 908 -12.51 -26.87 -14.17
N LEU A 909 -11.77 -26.81 -15.27
CA LEU A 909 -12.26 -27.01 -16.63
C LEU A 909 -11.76 -28.38 -17.13
N PRO A 910 -12.66 -29.38 -17.24
CA PRO A 910 -12.31 -30.69 -17.75
C PRO A 910 -12.05 -30.64 -19.26
N ILE A 911 -11.27 -31.62 -19.72
CA ILE A 911 -10.99 -31.85 -21.14
C ILE A 911 -11.51 -33.24 -21.49
N ALA A 912 -12.33 -33.32 -22.53
CA ALA A 912 -12.84 -34.59 -23.04
C ALA A 912 -11.68 -35.52 -23.41
N LYS A 913 -11.80 -36.82 -23.10
CA LYS A 913 -10.69 -37.78 -23.17
C LYS A 913 -10.05 -37.86 -24.57
N GLU A 914 -10.85 -37.74 -25.62
CA GLU A 914 -10.42 -37.72 -27.01
C GLU A 914 -9.62 -36.47 -27.40
N LYS A 915 -9.66 -35.41 -26.59
CA LYS A 915 -8.91 -34.16 -26.77
C LYS A 915 -7.66 -34.07 -25.91
N GLN A 916 -7.42 -35.04 -25.01
CA GLN A 916 -6.22 -35.11 -24.17
C GLN A 916 -5.00 -35.61 -24.98
N THR A 917 -4.67 -34.88 -26.04
CA THR A 917 -3.51 -35.12 -26.90
C THR A 917 -2.42 -34.08 -26.62
N ALA A 918 -1.24 -34.25 -27.21
CA ALA A 918 -0.10 -33.39 -26.94
C ALA A 918 -0.09 -32.15 -27.86
N TYR A 919 0.03 -30.96 -27.29
CA TYR A 919 0.01 -29.67 -28.00
C TYR A 919 1.28 -28.86 -27.70
N ARG A 920 1.72 -28.03 -28.66
CA ARG A 920 2.83 -27.08 -28.44
C ARG A 920 2.35 -25.80 -27.77
N TYR A 921 1.18 -25.34 -28.18
CA TYR A 921 0.61 -24.08 -27.74
C TYR A 921 -0.67 -24.33 -26.95
N LEU A 922 -0.84 -23.58 -25.87
CA LEU A 922 -2.11 -23.45 -25.15
C LEU A 922 -2.58 -21.99 -25.24
N LYS A 923 -3.83 -21.76 -25.64
CA LYS A 923 -4.42 -20.43 -25.78
C LYS A 923 -5.61 -20.26 -24.84
N PHE A 924 -5.51 -19.29 -23.94
CA PHE A 924 -6.55 -18.84 -23.02
C PHE A 924 -7.33 -17.71 -23.70
N GLN A 925 -8.52 -18.04 -24.18
CA GLN A 925 -9.35 -17.19 -25.03
C GLN A 925 -10.65 -16.86 -24.30
N VAL A 926 -11.04 -15.59 -24.27
CA VAL A 926 -12.40 -15.18 -23.86
C VAL A 926 -13.29 -15.21 -25.09
N ASP A 927 -14.21 -16.17 -25.14
CA ASP A 927 -15.16 -16.33 -26.26
C ASP A 927 -16.48 -15.61 -25.99
N GLU A 928 -16.97 -15.67 -24.75
CA GLU A 928 -18.22 -15.04 -24.32
C GLU A 928 -17.97 -14.12 -23.14
N PRO A 929 -17.52 -12.88 -23.40
CA PRO A 929 -17.28 -11.96 -22.32
C PRO A 929 -18.57 -11.64 -21.56
N GLY A 930 -18.44 -11.48 -20.25
CA GLY A 930 -19.52 -10.96 -19.41
C GLY A 930 -19.99 -9.55 -19.78
N LEU A 931 -21.01 -9.08 -19.06
CA LEU A 931 -21.40 -7.67 -19.13
C LEU A 931 -20.21 -6.80 -18.68
N PRO A 932 -19.94 -5.66 -19.36
CA PRO A 932 -18.98 -4.66 -18.90
C PRO A 932 -19.29 -4.21 -17.47
N THR A 933 -18.48 -4.62 -16.49
CA THR A 933 -18.62 -4.20 -15.08
C THR A 933 -17.56 -3.20 -14.64
N ASP A 934 -16.50 -3.00 -15.43
CA ASP A 934 -15.46 -1.99 -15.25
C ASP A 934 -15.05 -1.41 -16.64
N PRO A 935 -14.40 -0.23 -16.72
CA PRO A 935 -14.04 0.40 -17.99
C PRO A 935 -13.10 -0.43 -18.88
N ALA A 936 -12.39 -1.37 -18.28
CA ALA A 936 -11.38 -2.19 -18.90
C ALA A 936 -11.97 -3.48 -19.49
N TYR A 937 -13.20 -3.86 -19.14
CA TYR A 937 -13.85 -5.10 -19.60
C TYR A 937 -15.13 -4.85 -20.44
N PRO A 938 -15.39 -5.58 -21.55
CA PRO A 938 -14.50 -6.56 -22.18
C PRO A 938 -13.33 -5.87 -22.86
N GLY A 939 -12.12 -6.33 -22.56
CA GLY A 939 -10.90 -5.70 -23.09
C GLY A 939 -9.64 -6.06 -22.32
N VAL A 940 -9.77 -6.35 -21.02
CA VAL A 940 -8.69 -6.80 -20.14
C VAL A 940 -9.02 -8.18 -19.57
N ILE A 941 -8.03 -9.06 -19.55
CA ILE A 941 -8.00 -10.33 -18.85
C ILE A 941 -6.91 -10.28 -17.80
N ASP A 942 -7.23 -10.79 -16.62
CA ASP A 942 -6.36 -10.86 -15.46
C ASP A 942 -6.74 -12.12 -14.66
N TYR A 943 -5.76 -12.97 -14.40
CA TYR A 943 -5.95 -14.24 -13.70
C TYR A 943 -5.14 -14.22 -12.42
N GLY A 944 -5.75 -14.71 -11.34
CA GLY A 944 -5.05 -14.99 -10.10
C GLY A 944 -4.28 -16.31 -10.19
N GLU A 945 -4.89 -17.34 -10.80
CA GLU A 945 -4.26 -18.66 -10.91
C GLU A 945 -4.57 -19.31 -12.26
N ILE A 946 -3.58 -20.00 -12.83
CA ILE A 946 -3.75 -20.93 -13.96
C ILE A 946 -2.96 -22.21 -13.66
N ARG A 947 -3.67 -23.31 -13.40
CA ARG A 947 -3.08 -24.65 -13.27
C ARG A 947 -3.30 -25.45 -14.54
N VAL A 948 -2.23 -26.10 -15.01
CA VAL A 948 -2.26 -27.06 -16.12
C VAL A 948 -1.99 -28.44 -15.52
N PHE A 949 -3.00 -29.30 -15.48
CA PHE A 949 -2.83 -30.70 -15.09
C PHE A 949 -2.50 -31.53 -16.32
N GLY A 950 -1.57 -32.47 -16.18
CA GLY A 950 -1.08 -33.29 -17.28
C GLY A 950 0.44 -33.34 -17.33
N GLU A 951 0.98 -33.81 -18.45
CA GLU A 951 2.42 -34.04 -18.60
C GLU A 951 2.97 -33.32 -19.83
N ARG A 952 4.16 -32.72 -19.68
CA ARG A 952 5.02 -32.28 -20.77
C ARG A 952 5.85 -33.48 -21.25
N GLU A 953 6.00 -33.61 -22.55
CA GLU A 953 6.79 -34.65 -23.20
C GLU A 953 7.71 -34.05 -24.27
N LEU A 954 8.79 -34.77 -24.57
CA LEU A 954 9.69 -34.44 -25.67
C LEU A 954 9.03 -34.85 -26.99
N THR A 955 9.20 -34.03 -28.02
CA THR A 955 8.92 -34.48 -29.37
C THR A 955 9.98 -35.51 -29.77
N THR A 956 9.58 -36.76 -29.99
CA THR A 956 10.43 -37.72 -30.70
C THR A 956 10.72 -37.14 -32.09
N LYS A 957 12.00 -36.92 -32.40
CA LYS A 957 12.43 -36.64 -33.77
C LYS A 957 12.23 -37.86 -34.65
#